data_AF-A0A836Q5D1-F1
#
_entry.id   AF-A0A836Q5D1-F1
#
_cell.length_a   1.000
_cell.length_b   1.000
_cell.length_c   1.000
_cell.angle_alpha   90.00
_cell.angle_beta   90.00
_cell.angle_gamma   90.00
#
_symmetry.space_group_name_H-M   'P 1'
#
loop_
_entity.id
_entity.type
_entity.pdbx_description
1 polymer ?
#
loop_
_entity_poly.entity_id
_entity_poly.type
_entity_poly.pdbx_seq_one_letter_code
_entity_poly.pdbx_strand_id
1 'polypeptide(L)'
;MSEAEEPNAEVKVAGQGGTPGDGIPFADTTMSLHAQAPAELQPGVILLEKFKILELLGVGGMGSVYRVQHLFMNQQYALKCLNQTQRNDITWRRFENEAKAANMLDHTNLLRVFEFGLLPGGRPYFLMELVEGVTLADEIRKLGRLPMKRAIKIFIQVAFAIHYAHEHHIIHRDLKPSNIMLETKNGEEAVKVVDFGIAKLTGVDEFNQQTLTKTGEIFGSPLYMSPEQCAGTGIDNRSDLYSLGCLFYEALTGAPPFIGDTAIATMMKHQQEPPLSLKEASMGIGFPIGLEKVIAKLLEKDPNQRYQKANSLAADLIELERSLSGEASSNSAQPIGELRADRGKTATKAAQGMATNTILVSILAAALGAIGGAGICYFALSGQMKEMKDYYEARIPKESPFGASAPSSTSPTAISETEKKVVPPASGSFSKIVGDERVLTFPAGVCLGSIIDDFAFVCEAEGEKKFPKQRRLSLMVRNTALSSPELLMGFAADDLVFLNFSSAEQFKPDGFPYIAHMTGLKALNAKHTLFNDTACSHLDKLVNLRYANFNNTRIHGDALIKWPVLKNINILDVSNTQGMLPLCQKLAELTSLYELHMQHCQLDDVLSKDISACKQLRVLCVSQNKDITDAGVSYLADLKNLIWLDLSATSVSPNCVESLSKMPALRKVELGDIDWTDSQKRAFEKALRQKAPAIKVFWTDEETSDLVKNLPDFKWDAGNLR
;
A
#
# COMPACT_ATOMS: atom_id res chain seq x y z
N MET A 1 47.16 -39.30 44.83
CA MET A 1 48.60 -39.31 45.15
C MET A 1 49.15 -38.00 44.57
N SER A 2 49.07 -36.87 45.28
CA SER A 2 50.03 -36.40 46.33
C SER A 2 51.45 -36.44 45.76
N GLU A 3 52.26 -35.39 45.69
CA GLU A 3 52.62 -34.25 46.56
C GLU A 3 53.73 -33.48 45.77
N ALA A 4 54.24 -32.27 46.02
CA ALA A 4 54.26 -31.30 47.13
C ALA A 4 54.86 -29.99 46.53
N GLU A 5 54.25 -28.81 46.73
CA GLU A 5 54.52 -27.76 47.75
C GLU A 5 55.70 -26.78 47.47
N GLU A 6 55.35 -25.49 47.41
CA GLU A 6 56.22 -24.30 47.58
C GLU A 6 56.61 -24.11 49.06
N PRO A 7 57.42 -23.07 49.46
CA PRO A 7 56.81 -21.77 49.79
C PRO A 7 57.69 -20.48 49.68
N ASN A 8 56.97 -19.35 49.48
CA ASN A 8 57.06 -17.98 50.07
C ASN A 8 58.39 -17.20 50.21
N ALA A 9 58.36 -15.91 49.80
CA ALA A 9 58.33 -14.75 50.73
C ALA A 9 58.20 -13.38 50.01
N GLU A 10 57.29 -12.54 50.53
CA GLU A 10 57.00 -11.13 50.20
C GLU A 10 58.07 -10.14 50.71
N VAL A 11 58.17 -8.93 50.12
CA VAL A 11 58.14 -7.62 50.84
C VAL A 11 57.67 -6.49 49.91
N LYS A 12 56.64 -5.74 50.35
CA LYS A 12 56.20 -4.42 49.84
C LYS A 12 56.91 -3.28 50.57
N VAL A 13 57.21 -2.16 49.89
CA VAL A 13 57.22 -0.81 50.51
C VAL A 13 56.68 0.23 49.53
N ALA A 14 55.86 1.13 50.07
CA ALA A 14 55.07 2.18 49.41
C ALA A 14 55.76 3.56 49.41
N GLY A 15 55.25 4.50 48.61
CA GLY A 15 55.50 5.94 48.76
C GLY A 15 54.81 6.80 47.69
N GLN A 16 53.79 7.57 48.10
CA GLN A 16 53.04 8.55 47.28
C GLN A 16 53.60 9.98 47.41
N GLY A 17 53.47 10.78 46.33
CA GLY A 17 52.91 12.14 46.38
C GLY A 17 53.82 13.36 46.19
N GLY A 18 53.49 14.23 45.20
CA GLY A 18 53.71 15.70 45.28
C GLY A 18 54.35 16.40 44.06
N THR A 19 53.54 17.18 43.32
CA THR A 19 53.84 18.16 42.22
C THR A 19 54.30 19.56 42.76
N PRO A 20 54.47 20.68 41.99
CA PRO A 20 54.47 20.98 40.53
C PRO A 20 55.64 21.92 40.04
N GLY A 21 55.74 22.19 38.72
CA GLY A 21 56.53 23.30 38.16
C GLY A 21 56.48 23.39 36.63
N ASP A 22 56.06 24.54 36.12
CA ASP A 22 55.60 24.86 34.75
C ASP A 22 56.59 24.68 33.58
N GLY A 23 56.04 24.33 32.43
CA GLY A 23 56.67 24.46 31.11
C GLY A 23 55.67 24.16 29.99
N ILE A 24 55.20 25.20 29.30
CA ILE A 24 54.36 25.10 28.09
C ILE A 24 55.24 24.66 26.92
N PRO A 25 54.79 23.69 26.10
CA PRO A 25 54.94 23.85 24.65
C PRO A 25 53.70 23.46 23.84
N PHE A 26 53.60 24.11 22.69
CA PHE A 26 52.70 23.84 21.56
C PHE A 26 52.57 22.34 21.28
N ALA A 27 51.34 21.83 21.21
CA ALA A 27 51.05 20.46 20.84
C ALA A 27 50.62 20.36 19.37
N ASP A 28 51.40 19.57 18.63
CA ASP A 28 51.11 18.97 17.34
C ASP A 28 49.72 18.32 17.30
N THR A 29 48.81 18.86 16.50
CA THR A 29 47.56 18.16 16.12
C THR A 29 47.77 17.34 14.86
N THR A 30 48.51 16.24 14.98
CA THR A 30 48.43 15.12 14.04
C THR A 30 48.20 13.84 14.83
N MET A 31 46.93 13.53 15.13
CA MET A 31 46.58 12.24 15.72
C MET A 31 46.23 11.24 14.62
N SER A 32 47.17 10.31 14.40
CA SER A 32 46.99 9.04 13.71
C SER A 32 45.91 8.20 14.41
N LEU A 33 44.78 7.99 13.74
CA LEU A 33 43.67 7.16 14.22
C LEU A 33 43.99 5.66 14.02
N HIS A 34 44.31 4.97 15.11
CA HIS A 34 44.25 3.50 15.18
C HIS A 34 42.85 3.06 15.64
N ALA A 35 42.23 2.25 14.79
CA ALA A 35 41.01 1.44 14.91
C ALA A 35 40.20 1.45 16.24
N GLN A 36 39.07 2.15 16.21
CA GLN A 36 37.77 1.77 16.78
C GLN A 36 36.68 2.45 15.90
N ALA A 37 35.52 1.81 15.72
CA ALA A 37 34.45 2.20 14.79
C ALA A 37 34.09 3.70 14.88
N PRO A 38 33.81 4.41 13.76
CA PRO A 38 33.88 5.86 13.77
C PRO A 38 32.63 6.47 14.42
N ALA A 39 32.86 7.15 15.54
CA ALA A 39 32.08 8.31 15.95
C ALA A 39 31.87 9.25 14.75
N GLU A 40 30.73 9.95 14.74
CA GLU A 40 30.39 10.95 13.72
C GLU A 40 31.56 11.92 13.48
N LEU A 41 31.85 12.18 12.20
CA LEU A 41 32.96 13.06 11.82
C LEU A 41 32.66 14.49 12.27
N GLN A 42 33.54 15.04 13.10
CA GLN A 42 33.32 16.35 13.71
C GLN A 42 33.60 17.49 12.71
N PRO A 43 32.86 18.62 12.82
CA PRO A 43 33.20 19.86 12.13
C PRO A 43 34.67 20.25 12.30
N GLY A 44 35.30 20.72 11.23
CA GLY A 44 36.71 21.11 11.21
C GLY A 44 37.70 20.01 10.82
N VAL A 45 37.29 18.74 10.87
CA VAL A 45 38.12 17.62 10.40
C VAL A 45 38.41 17.77 8.91
N ILE A 46 39.65 17.53 8.50
CA ILE A 46 40.08 17.50 7.09
C ILE A 46 40.26 16.04 6.67
N LEU A 47 39.54 15.62 5.64
CA LEU A 47 39.63 14.30 5.04
C LEU A 47 40.43 14.35 3.74
N LEU A 48 41.29 13.36 3.55
CA LEU A 48 42.09 13.16 2.33
C LEU A 48 42.87 14.43 1.90
N GLU A 49 43.21 15.28 2.86
CA GLU A 49 43.84 16.60 2.63
C GLU A 49 43.07 17.53 1.67
N LYS A 50 41.79 17.22 1.41
CA LYS A 50 41.00 17.81 0.32
C LYS A 50 39.66 18.36 0.79
N PHE A 51 39.02 17.69 1.74
CA PHE A 51 37.64 18.01 2.16
C PHE A 51 37.61 18.38 3.63
N LYS A 52 37.25 19.62 3.96
CA LYS A 52 36.99 20.05 5.33
C LYS A 52 35.52 19.81 5.67
N ILE A 53 35.24 19.04 6.73
CA ILE A 53 33.88 18.86 7.25
C ILE A 53 33.39 20.18 7.83
N LEU A 54 32.23 20.64 7.37
CA LEU A 54 31.57 21.85 7.89
C LEU A 54 30.48 21.48 8.89
N GLU A 55 29.58 20.58 8.52
CA GLU A 55 28.46 20.14 9.36
C GLU A 55 27.95 18.76 8.91
N LEU A 56 27.26 18.07 9.83
CA LEU A 56 26.50 16.86 9.52
C LEU A 56 25.13 17.26 8.98
N LEU A 57 24.81 16.81 7.76
CA LEU A 57 23.52 17.09 7.11
C LEU A 57 22.46 16.03 7.45
N GLY A 58 22.87 14.79 7.71
CA GLY A 58 21.94 13.73 8.11
C GLY A 58 22.60 12.36 8.30
N VAL A 59 21.91 11.48 9.02
CA VAL A 59 22.31 10.10 9.26
C VAL A 59 21.17 9.18 8.83
N GLY A 60 21.49 8.13 8.07
CA GLY A 60 20.54 7.10 7.66
C GLY A 60 21.14 5.70 7.80
N GLY A 61 20.32 4.67 7.53
CA GLY A 61 20.75 3.27 7.69
C GLY A 61 22.00 2.89 6.87
N MET A 62 22.19 3.53 5.72
CA MET A 62 23.33 3.25 4.83
C MET A 62 24.57 4.10 5.11
N GLY A 63 24.48 5.20 5.86
CA GLY A 63 25.60 6.12 6.02
C GLY A 63 25.25 7.46 6.65
N SER A 64 26.26 8.32 6.73
CA SER A 64 26.14 9.71 7.19
C SER A 64 26.48 10.65 6.04
N VAL A 65 25.77 11.76 5.92
CA VAL A 65 26.00 12.79 4.89
C VAL A 65 26.49 14.07 5.57
N TYR A 66 27.58 14.63 5.07
CA TYR A 66 28.22 15.83 5.60
C TYR A 66 28.27 16.92 4.54
N ARG A 67 28.10 18.18 4.96
CA ARG A 67 28.51 19.33 4.15
C ARG A 67 30.00 19.46 4.27
N VAL A 68 30.68 19.54 3.13
CA VAL A 68 32.14 19.67 3.08
C VAL A 68 32.55 20.82 2.20
N GLN A 69 33.68 21.44 2.53
CA GLN A 69 34.34 22.42 1.67
C GLN A 69 35.54 21.75 1.01
N HIS A 70 35.58 21.80 -0.32
CA HIS A 70 36.76 21.39 -1.06
C HIS A 70 37.83 22.49 -0.95
N LEU A 71 38.95 22.18 -0.32
CA LEU A 71 39.97 23.17 0.07
C LEU A 71 40.58 23.91 -1.13
N PHE A 72 40.84 23.20 -2.24
CA PHE A 72 41.45 23.81 -3.43
C PHE A 72 40.47 24.59 -4.33
N MET A 73 39.20 24.17 -4.41
CA MET A 73 38.19 24.83 -5.26
C MET A 73 37.39 25.88 -4.49
N ASN A 74 37.51 25.91 -3.17
CA ASN A 74 36.72 26.74 -2.27
C ASN A 74 35.19 26.63 -2.48
N GLN A 75 34.75 25.47 -2.97
CA GLN A 75 33.34 25.16 -3.24
C GLN A 75 32.84 24.10 -2.26
N GLN A 76 31.56 24.17 -1.93
CA GLN A 76 30.92 23.24 -1.01
C GLN A 76 30.20 22.10 -1.74
N TYR A 77 30.21 20.93 -1.10
CA TYR A 77 29.68 19.67 -1.62
C TYR A 77 29.01 18.89 -0.50
N ALA A 78 28.23 17.87 -0.87
CA ALA A 78 27.77 16.84 0.05
C ALA A 78 28.71 15.62 -0.01
N LEU A 79 29.13 15.10 1.14
CA LEU A 79 29.97 13.92 1.26
C LEU A 79 29.21 12.84 2.03
N LYS A 80 28.81 11.75 1.36
CA LYS A 80 28.13 10.61 2.00
C LYS A 80 29.14 9.51 2.31
N CYS A 81 29.28 9.19 3.59
CA CYS A 81 30.15 8.13 4.08
C CYS A 81 29.31 6.91 4.46
N LEU A 82 29.53 5.78 3.80
CA LEU A 82 28.76 4.56 4.06
C LEU A 82 29.15 3.92 5.40
N ASN A 83 28.21 3.28 6.10
CA ASN A 83 28.46 2.71 7.43
C ASN A 83 29.33 1.43 7.40
N GLN A 84 29.45 0.78 6.24
CA GLN A 84 30.23 -0.44 6.09
C GLN A 84 31.71 -0.15 5.86
N THR A 85 32.58 -0.76 6.68
CA THR A 85 34.01 -0.86 6.38
C THR A 85 34.21 -2.07 5.47
N GLN A 86 34.50 -1.86 4.19
CA GLN A 86 34.72 -2.99 3.28
C GLN A 86 36.16 -3.49 3.39
N ARG A 87 36.33 -4.74 3.81
CA ARG A 87 37.61 -5.48 3.81
C ARG A 87 37.65 -6.63 2.79
N ASN A 88 36.67 -6.74 1.90
CA ASN A 88 36.58 -7.83 0.90
C ASN A 88 36.55 -7.29 -0.54
N ASP A 89 37.46 -7.78 -1.39
CA ASP A 89 37.71 -7.31 -2.77
C ASP A 89 36.48 -7.41 -3.69
N ILE A 90 35.59 -8.38 -3.46
CA ILE A 90 34.40 -8.60 -4.28
C ILE A 90 33.36 -7.50 -4.05
N THR A 91 33.12 -7.12 -2.79
CA THR A 91 32.19 -6.05 -2.43
C THR A 91 32.70 -4.69 -2.91
N TRP A 92 34.02 -4.48 -2.86
CA TRP A 92 34.64 -3.25 -3.37
C TRP A 92 34.51 -3.10 -4.89
N ARG A 93 34.73 -4.16 -5.67
CA ARG A 93 34.55 -4.10 -7.13
C ARG A 93 33.11 -3.82 -7.54
N ARG A 94 32.14 -4.35 -6.79
CA ARG A 94 30.72 -4.01 -6.97
C ARG A 94 30.47 -2.55 -6.64
N PHE A 95 31.02 -2.07 -5.52
CA PHE A 95 30.93 -0.66 -5.15
C PHE A 95 31.45 0.26 -6.25
N GLU A 96 32.64 -0.05 -6.77
CA GLU A 96 33.30 0.70 -7.82
C GLU A 96 32.49 0.71 -9.13
N ASN A 97 31.92 -0.43 -9.54
CA ASN A 97 31.14 -0.53 -10.77
C ASN A 97 29.84 0.29 -10.71
N GLU A 98 29.14 0.26 -9.58
CA GLU A 98 27.91 1.02 -9.38
C GLU A 98 28.20 2.52 -9.20
N ALA A 99 29.27 2.87 -8.50
CA ALA A 99 29.72 4.25 -8.38
C ALA A 99 30.12 4.85 -9.74
N LYS A 100 30.78 4.05 -10.61
CA LYS A 100 31.04 4.41 -12.01
C LYS A 100 29.76 4.61 -12.79
N ALA A 101 28.78 3.72 -12.65
CA ALA A 101 27.48 3.85 -13.32
C ALA A 101 26.74 5.13 -12.87
N ALA A 102 26.71 5.43 -11.58
CA ALA A 102 26.09 6.65 -11.06
C ALA A 102 26.80 7.93 -11.54
N ASN A 103 28.13 7.91 -11.68
CA ASN A 103 28.91 9.04 -12.20
C ASN A 103 28.66 9.29 -13.71
N MET A 104 28.26 8.27 -14.47
CA MET A 104 27.89 8.44 -15.89
C MET A 104 26.58 9.20 -16.11
N LEU A 105 25.77 9.38 -15.06
CA LEU A 105 24.50 10.07 -15.16
C LEU A 105 24.68 11.58 -15.00
N ASP A 106 24.54 12.33 -16.10
CA ASP A 106 24.52 13.79 -16.12
C ASP A 106 23.16 14.30 -16.63
N HIS A 107 22.28 14.66 -15.71
CA HIS A 107 20.94 15.18 -16.02
C HIS A 107 20.55 16.22 -14.98
N THR A 108 19.86 17.29 -15.41
CA THR A 108 19.49 18.41 -14.53
C THR A 108 18.70 17.95 -13.30
N ASN A 109 17.80 16.98 -13.47
CA ASN A 109 16.97 16.43 -12.39
C ASN A 109 17.57 15.23 -11.65
N LEU A 110 18.84 14.89 -11.91
CA LEU A 110 19.58 13.87 -11.16
C LEU A 110 20.63 14.54 -10.27
N LEU A 111 20.83 13.97 -9.08
CA LEU A 111 21.94 14.38 -8.22
C LEU A 111 23.26 13.99 -8.88
N ARG A 112 24.13 14.98 -9.09
CA ARG A 112 25.44 14.72 -9.67
C ARG A 112 26.40 14.13 -8.64
N VAL A 113 27.00 13.01 -8.98
CA VAL A 113 28.14 12.43 -8.26
C VAL A 113 29.42 12.88 -8.95
N PHE A 114 30.33 13.53 -8.21
CA PHE A 114 31.61 14.01 -8.75
C PHE A 114 32.72 12.99 -8.61
N GLU A 115 32.78 12.33 -7.45
CA GLU A 115 33.85 11.42 -7.08
C GLU A 115 33.35 10.39 -6.08
N PHE A 116 34.03 9.25 -6.02
CA PHE A 116 33.86 8.25 -4.99
C PHE A 116 35.24 7.71 -4.59
N GLY A 117 35.34 7.10 -3.41
CA GLY A 117 36.59 6.49 -2.97
C GLY A 117 36.49 5.85 -1.59
N LEU A 118 37.64 5.64 -0.95
CA LEU A 118 37.75 5.14 0.41
C LEU A 118 38.38 6.20 1.32
N LEU A 119 37.78 6.38 2.50
CA LEU A 119 38.40 7.10 3.61
C LEU A 119 39.42 6.20 4.32
N PRO A 120 40.33 6.79 5.14
CA PRO A 120 41.18 6.01 6.04
C PRO A 120 40.37 5.00 6.85
N GLY A 121 40.83 3.75 6.91
CA GLY A 121 40.09 2.64 7.52
C GLY A 121 39.15 1.87 6.58
N GLY A 122 39.12 2.21 5.28
CA GLY A 122 38.39 1.45 4.25
C GLY A 122 36.88 1.74 4.21
N ARG A 123 36.46 2.92 4.68
CA ARG A 123 35.07 3.36 4.65
C ARG A 123 34.75 4.03 3.31
N PRO A 124 33.82 3.51 2.48
CA PRO A 124 33.49 4.12 1.20
C PRO A 124 32.80 5.47 1.35
N TYR A 125 33.06 6.37 0.40
CA TYR A 125 32.42 7.67 0.33
C TYR A 125 32.04 8.07 -1.10
N PHE A 126 31.05 8.96 -1.20
CA PHE A 126 30.67 9.69 -2.41
C PHE A 126 30.78 11.20 -2.17
N LEU A 127 31.36 11.93 -3.12
CA LEU A 127 31.31 13.38 -3.22
C LEU A 127 30.24 13.77 -4.24
N MET A 128 29.31 14.61 -3.83
CA MET A 128 28.08 14.89 -4.56
C MET A 128 27.76 16.38 -4.57
N GLU A 129 26.89 16.77 -5.51
CA GLU A 129 26.24 18.07 -5.50
C GLU A 129 25.58 18.34 -4.14
N LEU A 130 25.78 19.54 -3.61
CA LEU A 130 25.07 20.01 -2.43
C LEU A 130 23.76 20.65 -2.90
N VAL A 131 22.63 20.02 -2.58
CA VAL A 131 21.29 20.53 -2.92
C VAL A 131 20.74 21.27 -1.70
N GLU A 132 20.48 22.57 -1.86
CA GLU A 132 19.87 23.40 -0.82
C GLU A 132 18.34 23.39 -0.98
N GLY A 133 17.71 22.33 -0.45
CA GLY A 133 16.28 22.08 -0.61
C GLY A 133 15.69 21.24 0.51
N VAL A 134 14.42 20.88 0.35
CA VAL A 134 13.69 19.97 1.27
C VAL A 134 13.39 18.66 0.55
N THR A 135 13.28 17.56 1.29
CA THR A 135 12.83 16.31 0.66
C THR A 135 11.33 16.35 0.37
N LEU A 136 10.88 15.60 -0.64
CA LEU A 136 9.46 15.42 -0.91
C LEU A 136 8.75 14.78 0.30
N ALA A 137 9.44 13.91 1.05
CA ALA A 137 8.92 13.35 2.31
C ALA A 137 8.59 14.45 3.33
N ASP A 138 9.51 15.40 3.53
CA ASP A 138 9.31 16.51 4.47
C ASP A 138 8.21 17.45 4.00
N GLU A 139 8.14 17.68 2.68
CA GLU A 139 7.13 18.55 2.10
C GLU A 139 5.72 17.93 2.17
N ILE A 140 5.58 16.61 1.92
CA ILE A 140 4.33 15.88 2.15
C ILE A 140 3.97 15.93 3.64
N ARG A 141 4.90 15.65 4.55
CA ARG A 141 4.66 15.71 6.00
C ARG A 141 4.19 17.09 6.44
N LYS A 142 4.77 18.15 5.87
CA LYS A 142 4.43 19.55 6.17
C LYS A 142 3.05 19.94 5.65
N LEU A 143 2.69 19.51 4.44
CA LEU A 143 1.45 19.93 3.77
C LEU A 143 0.30 18.93 3.96
N GLY A 144 0.56 17.76 4.51
CA GLY A 144 -0.31 16.58 4.45
C GLY A 144 -0.25 15.92 3.07
N ARG A 145 -0.46 16.69 2.00
CA ARG A 145 -0.34 16.27 0.60
C ARG A 145 0.02 17.46 -0.29
N LEU A 146 0.56 17.19 -1.47
CA LEU A 146 0.84 18.23 -2.45
C LEU A 146 -0.43 18.69 -3.19
N PRO A 147 -0.54 20.00 -3.50
CA PRO A 147 -1.51 20.47 -4.48
C PRO A 147 -1.30 19.76 -5.82
N MET A 148 -2.38 19.22 -6.40
CA MET A 148 -2.34 18.38 -7.60
C MET A 148 -1.48 18.98 -8.73
N LYS A 149 -1.67 20.27 -9.06
CA LYS A 149 -0.90 20.94 -10.13
C LYS A 149 0.60 20.94 -9.85
N ARG A 150 1.00 21.13 -8.58
CA ARG A 150 2.40 21.08 -8.16
C ARG A 150 2.94 19.65 -8.22
N ALA A 151 2.16 18.68 -7.75
CA ALA A 151 2.53 17.27 -7.82
C ALA A 151 2.78 16.83 -9.28
N ILE A 152 1.89 17.16 -10.22
CA ILE A 152 2.09 16.86 -11.65
C ILE A 152 3.41 17.44 -12.17
N LYS A 153 3.71 18.71 -11.89
CA LYS A 153 4.97 19.36 -12.28
C LYS A 153 6.21 18.66 -11.73
N ILE A 154 6.17 18.27 -10.45
CA ILE A 154 7.26 17.53 -9.81
C ILE A 154 7.43 16.18 -10.52
N PHE A 155 6.35 15.42 -10.73
CA PHE A 155 6.41 14.08 -11.29
C PHE A 155 6.76 14.05 -12.79
N ILE A 156 6.50 15.12 -13.54
CA ILE A 156 7.06 15.29 -14.89
C ILE A 156 8.60 15.33 -14.83
N GLN A 157 9.17 16.14 -13.93
CA GLN A 157 10.63 16.24 -13.77
C GLN A 157 11.25 14.90 -13.30
N VAL A 158 10.59 14.22 -12.35
CA VAL A 158 11.03 12.88 -11.91
C VAL A 158 10.98 11.88 -13.07
N ALA A 159 9.90 11.87 -13.87
CA ALA A 159 9.77 10.97 -15.00
C ALA A 159 10.89 11.18 -16.05
N PHE A 160 11.31 12.42 -16.31
CA PHE A 160 12.47 12.69 -17.17
C PHE A 160 13.78 12.17 -16.57
N ALA A 161 13.99 12.37 -15.28
CA ALA A 161 15.18 11.88 -14.57
C ALA A 161 15.28 10.34 -14.63
N ILE A 162 14.17 9.65 -14.35
CA ILE A 162 14.08 8.19 -14.41
C ILE A 162 14.24 7.68 -15.84
N HIS A 163 13.63 8.34 -16.82
CA HIS A 163 13.81 7.98 -18.23
C HIS A 163 15.28 8.04 -18.65
N TYR A 164 15.98 9.11 -18.29
CA TYR A 164 17.40 9.29 -18.61
C TYR A 164 18.25 8.17 -18.01
N ALA A 165 18.01 7.80 -16.75
CA ALA A 165 18.71 6.70 -16.11
C ALA A 165 18.43 5.34 -16.81
N HIS A 166 17.17 5.09 -17.18
CA HIS A 166 16.76 3.86 -17.87
C HIS A 166 17.40 3.70 -19.26
N GLU A 167 17.56 4.79 -20.02
CA GLU A 167 18.26 4.77 -21.32
C GLU A 167 19.77 4.48 -21.17
N HIS A 168 20.33 4.72 -19.99
CA HIS A 168 21.70 4.31 -19.62
C HIS A 168 21.76 2.95 -18.92
N HIS A 169 20.66 2.17 -18.97
CA HIS A 169 20.53 0.84 -18.38
C HIS A 169 20.69 0.81 -16.85
N ILE A 170 20.41 1.93 -16.17
CA ILE A 170 20.47 2.04 -14.72
C ILE A 170 19.05 2.07 -14.15
N ILE A 171 18.76 1.16 -13.22
CA ILE A 171 17.48 1.05 -12.51
C ILE A 171 17.71 1.54 -11.07
N HIS A 172 16.82 2.40 -10.56
CA HIS A 172 16.96 3.03 -9.24
C HIS A 172 16.74 2.04 -8.08
N ARG A 173 15.68 1.21 -8.14
CA ARG A 173 15.31 0.13 -7.21
C ARG A 173 14.81 0.53 -5.81
N ASP A 174 15.12 1.73 -5.33
CA ASP A 174 14.63 2.24 -4.02
C ASP A 174 14.01 3.64 -4.12
N LEU A 175 13.08 3.86 -5.06
CA LEU A 175 12.40 5.16 -5.16
C LEU A 175 11.41 5.34 -4.00
N LYS A 176 11.57 6.44 -3.26
CA LYS A 176 10.77 6.82 -2.09
C LYS A 176 10.85 8.34 -1.85
N PRO A 177 9.96 8.96 -1.02
CA PRO A 177 9.86 10.42 -1.01
C PRO A 177 11.09 11.11 -0.43
N SER A 178 11.84 10.43 0.42
CA SER A 178 13.13 10.94 0.93
C SER A 178 14.24 10.95 -0.12
N ASN A 179 14.05 10.28 -1.26
CA ASN A 179 15.00 10.26 -2.38
C ASN A 179 14.67 11.30 -3.47
N ILE A 180 13.69 12.17 -3.23
CA ILE A 180 13.37 13.30 -4.13
C ILE A 180 13.59 14.59 -3.34
N MET A 181 14.49 15.45 -3.81
CA MET A 181 14.72 16.78 -3.25
C MET A 181 14.05 17.85 -4.11
N LEU A 182 13.45 18.83 -3.44
CA LEU A 182 12.80 20.00 -4.02
C LEU A 182 13.65 21.22 -3.65
N GLU A 183 14.18 21.90 -4.66
CA GLU A 183 14.93 23.15 -4.52
C GLU A 183 14.25 24.27 -5.30
N THR A 184 14.53 25.53 -4.93
CA THR A 184 14.08 26.69 -5.70
C THR A 184 15.26 27.24 -6.48
N LYS A 185 15.19 27.18 -7.81
CA LYS A 185 16.24 27.69 -8.71
C LYS A 185 15.63 28.71 -9.66
N ASN A 186 16.19 29.91 -9.69
CA ASN A 186 15.69 31.03 -10.52
C ASN A 186 14.20 31.36 -10.29
N GLY A 187 13.68 31.12 -9.08
CA GLY A 187 12.27 31.34 -8.74
C GLY A 187 11.32 30.22 -9.16
N GLU A 188 11.83 29.13 -9.75
CA GLU A 188 11.06 27.94 -10.11
C GLU A 188 11.46 26.75 -9.23
N GLU A 189 10.50 25.86 -8.99
CA GLU A 189 10.73 24.63 -8.24
C GLU A 189 11.40 23.58 -9.15
N ALA A 190 12.63 23.21 -8.80
CA ALA A 190 13.41 22.18 -9.47
C ALA A 190 13.49 20.92 -8.63
N VAL A 191 13.47 19.77 -9.30
CA VAL A 191 13.54 18.45 -8.66
C VAL A 191 14.93 17.85 -8.86
N LYS A 192 15.47 17.23 -7.81
CA LYS A 192 16.67 16.38 -7.83
C LYS A 192 16.35 15.01 -7.28
N VAL A 193 16.47 13.96 -8.10
CA VAL A 193 16.40 12.56 -7.64
C VAL A 193 17.78 12.16 -7.12
N VAL A 194 17.85 11.68 -5.88
CA VAL A 194 19.09 11.30 -5.17
C VAL A 194 19.18 9.78 -5.01
N ASP A 195 20.35 9.27 -4.59
CA ASP A 195 20.55 7.89 -4.13
C ASP A 195 20.28 6.75 -5.15
N PHE A 196 20.60 6.96 -6.44
CA PHE A 196 20.56 5.89 -7.45
C PHE A 196 21.44 4.69 -7.06
N GLY A 197 20.80 3.52 -6.89
CA GLY A 197 21.49 2.22 -6.91
C GLY A 197 22.40 1.90 -5.72
N ILE A 198 22.55 2.79 -4.72
CA ILE A 198 23.47 2.59 -3.58
C ILE A 198 23.11 1.36 -2.73
N ALA A 199 21.84 0.92 -2.76
CA ALA A 199 21.36 -0.24 -2.00
C ALA A 199 21.97 -1.58 -2.45
N LYS A 200 22.56 -1.65 -3.64
CA LYS A 200 23.13 -2.87 -4.23
C LYS A 200 24.64 -3.04 -3.92
N LEU A 201 25.29 -1.93 -3.51
CA LEU A 201 26.69 -1.85 -3.06
C LEU A 201 27.02 -2.70 -1.82
N THR A 202 26.02 -3.16 -1.06
CA THR A 202 26.20 -3.90 0.21
C THR A 202 26.47 -5.40 0.03
N GLY A 203 26.61 -5.88 -1.21
CA GLY A 203 27.05 -7.25 -1.49
C GLY A 203 25.93 -8.28 -1.68
N VAL A 204 24.67 -7.84 -1.72
CA VAL A 204 23.50 -8.71 -1.93
C VAL A 204 23.20 -8.88 -3.44
N ASP A 205 24.17 -9.40 -4.19
CA ASP A 205 23.85 -9.98 -5.51
C ASP A 205 23.48 -11.44 -5.32
N GLU A 206 22.19 -11.63 -5.13
CA GLU A 206 21.31 -12.67 -5.64
C GLU A 206 20.08 -12.57 -4.76
N PHE A 207 18.91 -12.38 -5.38
CA PHE A 207 17.61 -12.62 -4.75
C PHE A 207 17.48 -14.12 -4.42
N ASN A 208 18.39 -14.65 -3.60
CA ASN A 208 18.22 -15.94 -2.96
C ASN A 208 17.18 -15.74 -1.86
N GLN A 209 16.05 -16.41 -2.05
CA GLN A 209 14.88 -16.51 -1.17
C GLN A 209 15.22 -16.78 0.31
N GLN A 210 16.44 -17.23 0.60
CA GLN A 210 16.91 -17.57 1.95
C GLN A 210 17.49 -16.40 2.74
N THR A 211 17.91 -15.28 2.13
CA THR A 211 18.53 -14.17 2.88
C THR A 211 17.49 -13.25 3.52
N LEU A 212 16.36 -13.02 2.82
CA LEU A 212 15.17 -12.32 3.32
C LEU A 212 14.56 -12.99 4.57
N THR A 213 14.76 -14.29 4.74
CA THR A 213 14.22 -15.09 5.86
C THR A 213 15.22 -15.35 6.99
N LYS A 214 16.54 -15.33 6.72
CA LYS A 214 17.58 -15.70 7.70
C LYS A 214 18.10 -14.57 8.60
N THR A 215 17.96 -13.30 8.22
CA THR A 215 18.61 -12.18 8.94
C THR A 215 17.66 -11.15 9.56
N GLY A 216 16.36 -11.19 9.29
CA GLY A 216 15.40 -10.24 9.87
C GLY A 216 15.57 -8.78 9.43
N GLU A 217 16.60 -8.47 8.63
CA GLU A 217 16.84 -7.16 8.04
C GLU A 217 16.07 -7.05 6.71
N ILE A 218 14.98 -6.29 6.73
CA ILE A 218 14.23 -5.93 5.52
C ILE A 218 15.04 -4.84 4.78
N PHE A 219 15.60 -5.19 3.63
CA PHE A 219 16.30 -4.24 2.77
C PHE A 219 15.32 -3.53 1.83
N GLY A 220 15.32 -2.19 1.87
CA GLY A 220 14.41 -1.32 1.12
C GLY A 220 13.24 -0.82 1.97
N SER A 221 12.46 0.14 1.45
CA SER A 221 11.24 0.59 2.12
C SER A 221 10.03 -0.19 1.57
N PRO A 222 9.45 -1.15 2.33
CA PRO A 222 8.38 -2.04 1.83
C PRO A 222 7.18 -1.30 1.23
N LEU A 223 6.95 -0.05 1.66
CA LEU A 223 5.86 0.83 1.23
C LEU A 223 5.92 1.23 -0.25
N TYR A 224 7.07 1.07 -0.92
CA TYR A 224 7.29 1.49 -2.31
C TYR A 224 7.82 0.38 -3.20
N MET A 225 7.92 -0.85 -2.69
CA MET A 225 8.43 -1.97 -3.47
C MET A 225 7.45 -2.37 -4.57
N SER A 226 7.97 -2.73 -5.74
CA SER A 226 7.17 -3.34 -6.79
C SER A 226 6.78 -4.79 -6.44
N PRO A 227 5.67 -5.32 -6.98
CA PRO A 227 5.25 -6.71 -6.79
C PRO A 227 6.37 -7.73 -7.08
N GLU A 228 7.13 -7.51 -8.15
CA GLU A 228 8.26 -8.35 -8.54
C GLU A 228 9.45 -8.27 -7.56
N GLN A 229 9.69 -7.11 -6.94
CA GLN A 229 10.67 -6.98 -5.85
C GLN A 229 10.21 -7.75 -4.62
N CYS A 230 8.92 -7.68 -4.27
CA CYS A 230 8.33 -8.42 -3.16
C CYS A 230 8.38 -9.94 -3.38
N ALA A 231 8.16 -10.39 -4.61
CA ALA A 231 8.22 -11.80 -4.99
C ALA A 231 9.66 -12.32 -5.19
N GLY A 232 10.64 -11.42 -5.27
CA GLY A 232 12.03 -11.75 -5.59
C GLY A 232 12.22 -12.29 -7.01
N THR A 233 11.38 -11.86 -7.95
CA THR A 233 11.47 -12.23 -9.36
C THR A 233 12.36 -11.23 -10.13
N GLY A 234 12.52 -11.42 -11.44
CA GLY A 234 13.37 -10.55 -12.26
C GLY A 234 12.91 -9.09 -12.24
N ILE A 235 13.78 -8.19 -11.80
CA ILE A 235 13.54 -6.73 -11.72
C ILE A 235 14.05 -6.07 -13.00
N ASP A 236 13.21 -5.23 -13.61
CA ASP A 236 13.59 -4.36 -14.71
C ASP A 236 13.18 -2.89 -14.46
N ASN A 237 13.29 -2.05 -15.48
CA ASN A 237 13.01 -0.62 -15.38
C ASN A 237 11.55 -0.30 -14.98
N ARG A 238 10.61 -1.23 -15.16
CA ARG A 238 9.18 -1.07 -14.84
C ARG A 238 8.91 -1.19 -13.35
N SER A 239 9.86 -1.71 -12.57
CA SER A 239 9.82 -1.69 -11.11
C SER A 239 9.91 -0.26 -10.58
N ASP A 240 10.80 0.57 -11.15
CA ASP A 240 10.90 1.99 -10.78
C ASP A 240 9.61 2.75 -11.11
N LEU A 241 8.92 2.39 -12.20
CA LEU A 241 7.65 3.01 -12.59
C LEU A 241 6.54 2.69 -11.60
N TYR A 242 6.52 1.48 -11.05
CA TYR A 242 5.60 1.12 -9.99
C TYR A 242 5.89 1.91 -8.70
N SER A 243 7.17 1.95 -8.28
CA SER A 243 7.57 2.74 -7.11
C SER A 243 7.24 4.23 -7.28
N LEU A 244 7.41 4.76 -8.49
CA LEU A 244 6.99 6.13 -8.84
C LEU A 244 5.47 6.31 -8.75
N GLY A 245 4.69 5.29 -9.09
CA GLY A 245 3.24 5.25 -8.84
C GLY A 245 2.89 5.36 -7.36
N CYS A 246 3.57 4.59 -6.49
CA CYS A 246 3.36 4.66 -5.04
C CYS A 246 3.72 6.04 -4.49
N LEU A 247 4.82 6.60 -5.00
CA LEU A 247 5.30 7.93 -4.64
C LEU A 247 4.30 9.02 -5.03
N PHE A 248 3.77 8.94 -6.25
CA PHE A 248 2.84 9.92 -6.78
C PHE A 248 1.49 9.84 -6.08
N TYR A 249 1.06 8.62 -5.78
CA TYR A 249 -0.09 8.36 -4.94
C TYR A 249 0.05 9.06 -3.59
N GLU A 250 1.13 8.80 -2.84
CA GLU A 250 1.37 9.43 -1.53
C GLU A 250 1.48 10.95 -1.63
N ALA A 251 2.13 11.47 -2.67
CA ALA A 251 2.18 12.91 -2.89
C ALA A 251 0.79 13.54 -3.06
N LEU A 252 -0.19 12.82 -3.62
CA LEU A 252 -1.54 13.32 -3.86
C LEU A 252 -2.49 13.09 -2.68
N THR A 253 -2.28 12.02 -1.91
CA THR A 253 -3.19 11.55 -0.86
C THR A 253 -2.67 11.79 0.56
N GLY A 254 -1.35 11.92 0.72
CA GLY A 254 -0.65 12.04 2.00
C GLY A 254 -0.22 10.71 2.62
N ALA A 255 -0.60 9.58 2.03
CA ALA A 255 -0.23 8.25 2.52
C ALA A 255 0.08 7.29 1.35
N PRO A 256 1.03 6.36 1.50
CA PRO A 256 1.32 5.36 0.47
C PRO A 256 0.10 4.46 0.20
N PRO A 257 0.03 3.84 -0.98
CA PRO A 257 -1.13 3.04 -1.38
C PRO A 257 -1.35 1.81 -0.50
N PHE A 258 -0.29 1.27 0.10
CA PHE A 258 -0.34 0.06 0.91
C PHE A 258 0.43 0.24 2.20
N ILE A 259 -0.22 -0.13 3.31
CA ILE A 259 0.38 -0.18 4.64
C ILE A 259 -0.13 -1.45 5.32
N GLY A 260 0.79 -2.34 5.69
CA GLY A 260 0.50 -3.51 6.52
C GLY A 260 1.15 -3.38 7.89
N ASP A 261 0.70 -4.16 8.86
CA ASP A 261 1.21 -4.12 10.24
C ASP A 261 2.67 -4.61 10.36
N THR A 262 3.15 -5.34 9.34
CA THR A 262 4.54 -5.74 9.19
C THR A 262 5.04 -5.45 7.78
N ALA A 263 6.36 -5.46 7.59
CA ALA A 263 6.96 -5.35 6.26
C ALA A 263 6.50 -6.46 5.32
N ILE A 264 6.42 -7.70 5.82
CA ILE A 264 5.95 -8.85 5.04
C ILE A 264 4.48 -8.66 4.66
N ALA A 265 3.64 -8.22 5.59
CA ALA A 265 2.24 -7.91 5.30
C ALA A 265 2.15 -6.82 4.22
N THR A 266 2.93 -5.75 4.33
CA THR A 266 3.01 -4.69 3.32
C THR A 266 3.41 -5.27 1.95
N MET A 267 4.45 -6.11 1.88
CA MET A 267 4.88 -6.78 0.65
C MET A 267 3.79 -7.69 0.05
N MET A 268 2.99 -8.36 0.88
CA MET A 268 1.83 -9.13 0.42
C MET A 268 0.76 -8.23 -0.20
N LYS A 269 0.46 -7.08 0.42
CA LYS A 269 -0.43 -6.06 -0.14
C LYS A 269 0.05 -5.55 -1.50
N HIS A 270 1.35 -5.29 -1.64
CA HIS A 270 1.90 -4.90 -2.93
C HIS A 270 1.69 -5.97 -4.02
N GLN A 271 1.71 -7.26 -3.69
CA GLN A 271 1.50 -8.34 -4.64
C GLN A 271 0.02 -8.58 -4.99
N GLN A 272 -0.87 -8.47 -4.00
CA GLN A 272 -2.25 -8.97 -4.11
C GLN A 272 -3.27 -7.85 -4.03
N GLU A 273 -3.04 -6.86 -3.16
CA GLU A 273 -4.02 -5.82 -2.89
C GLU A 273 -3.96 -4.71 -3.94
N PRO A 274 -5.11 -4.19 -4.36
CA PRO A 274 -5.24 -3.01 -5.19
C PRO A 274 -5.18 -1.73 -4.34
N PRO A 275 -4.64 -0.61 -4.85
CA PRO A 275 -4.62 0.62 -4.08
C PRO A 275 -6.06 1.13 -3.90
N LEU A 276 -6.32 1.82 -2.78
CA LEU A 276 -7.52 2.65 -2.69
C LEU A 276 -7.50 3.67 -3.85
N SER A 277 -8.66 4.14 -4.29
CA SER A 277 -8.70 5.24 -5.25
C SER A 277 -8.11 6.51 -4.62
N LEU A 278 -7.56 7.41 -5.45
CA LEU A 278 -7.07 8.71 -4.97
C LEU A 278 -8.15 9.46 -4.18
N LYS A 279 -9.41 9.34 -4.63
CA LYS A 279 -10.56 9.92 -3.96
C LYS A 279 -10.78 9.33 -2.57
N GLU A 280 -10.77 8.00 -2.42
CA GLU A 280 -10.96 7.33 -1.12
C GLU A 280 -9.84 7.71 -0.14
N ALA A 281 -8.58 7.64 -0.57
CA ALA A 281 -7.44 7.95 0.29
C ALA A 281 -7.31 9.44 0.61
N SER A 282 -7.84 10.33 -0.24
CA SER A 282 -7.88 11.77 0.01
C SER A 282 -9.21 12.25 0.61
N MET A 283 -9.98 11.36 1.25
CA MET A 283 -11.25 11.69 1.92
C MET A 283 -12.27 12.43 1.04
N GLY A 284 -12.36 12.02 -0.22
CA GLY A 284 -13.37 12.49 -1.16
C GLY A 284 -12.92 13.59 -2.12
N ILE A 285 -11.66 14.03 -2.06
CA ILE A 285 -11.12 15.02 -3.00
C ILE A 285 -11.13 14.44 -4.42
N GLY A 286 -11.76 15.16 -5.35
CA GLY A 286 -11.85 14.75 -6.75
C GLY A 286 -10.55 15.04 -7.52
N PHE A 287 -10.14 14.09 -8.35
CA PHE A 287 -9.02 14.24 -9.27
C PHE A 287 -9.51 14.05 -10.72
N PRO A 288 -8.85 14.65 -11.72
CA PRO A 288 -9.17 14.39 -13.12
C PRO A 288 -9.04 12.90 -13.43
N ILE A 289 -9.99 12.35 -14.18
CA ILE A 289 -9.97 10.94 -14.63
C ILE A 289 -8.66 10.58 -15.35
N GLY A 290 -8.05 11.53 -16.07
CA GLY A 290 -6.74 11.32 -16.68
C GLY A 290 -5.65 10.99 -15.64
N LEU A 291 -5.67 11.66 -14.48
CA LEU A 291 -4.67 11.46 -13.42
C LEU A 291 -4.89 10.13 -12.71
N GLU A 292 -6.15 9.78 -12.43
CA GLU A 292 -6.49 8.48 -11.85
C GLU A 292 -6.06 7.33 -12.76
N LYS A 293 -6.24 7.46 -14.09
CA LYS A 293 -5.76 6.47 -15.06
C LYS A 293 -4.24 6.34 -15.07
N VAL A 294 -3.51 7.46 -14.98
CA VAL A 294 -2.04 7.44 -14.92
C VAL A 294 -1.57 6.69 -13.67
N ILE A 295 -2.13 7.02 -12.50
CA ILE A 295 -1.79 6.35 -11.23
C ILE A 295 -2.15 4.87 -11.28
N ALA A 296 -3.36 4.52 -11.73
CA ALA A 296 -3.80 3.14 -11.85
C ALA A 296 -2.84 2.33 -12.75
N LYS A 297 -2.46 2.90 -13.90
CA LYS A 297 -1.52 2.27 -14.83
C LYS A 297 -0.11 2.10 -14.25
N LEU A 298 0.37 3.04 -13.44
CA LEU A 298 1.66 2.87 -12.75
C LEU A 298 1.60 1.75 -11.69
N LEU A 299 0.47 1.63 -10.99
CA LEU A 299 0.25 0.67 -9.91
C LEU A 299 -0.31 -0.69 -10.36
N GLU A 300 -0.32 -0.96 -11.67
CA GLU A 300 -0.67 -2.29 -12.20
C GLU A 300 0.27 -3.36 -11.64
N LYS A 301 -0.28 -4.53 -11.32
CA LYS A 301 0.52 -5.61 -10.71
C LYS A 301 1.42 -6.28 -11.73
N ASP A 302 0.89 -6.55 -12.92
CA ASP A 302 1.68 -7.04 -14.06
C ASP A 302 2.53 -5.90 -14.67
N PRO A 303 3.88 -6.02 -14.66
CA PRO A 303 4.76 -5.05 -15.31
C PRO A 303 4.42 -4.76 -16.78
N ASN A 304 3.84 -5.73 -17.51
CA ASN A 304 3.48 -5.54 -18.92
C ASN A 304 2.30 -4.58 -19.13
N GLN A 305 1.46 -4.41 -18.11
CA GLN A 305 0.30 -3.50 -18.15
C GLN A 305 0.67 -2.07 -17.71
N ARG A 306 1.87 -1.88 -17.14
CA ARG A 306 2.39 -0.57 -16.76
C ARG A 306 2.84 0.23 -17.97
N TYR A 307 3.21 1.49 -17.73
CA TYR A 307 4.07 2.20 -18.66
C TYR A 307 5.34 1.39 -18.92
N GLN A 308 5.73 1.24 -20.18
CA GLN A 308 6.97 0.53 -20.52
C GLN A 308 8.20 1.45 -20.48
N LYS A 309 7.97 2.78 -20.59
CA LYS A 309 9.00 3.81 -20.54
C LYS A 309 8.52 5.00 -19.72
N ALA A 310 9.41 5.58 -18.90
CA ALA A 310 9.12 6.79 -18.13
C ALA A 310 8.79 8.02 -19.01
N ASN A 311 9.32 8.10 -20.23
CA ASN A 311 8.95 9.17 -21.18
C ASN A 311 7.47 9.15 -21.58
N SER A 312 6.87 7.94 -21.66
CA SER A 312 5.43 7.82 -21.94
C SER A 312 4.58 8.34 -20.79
N LEU A 313 5.04 8.14 -19.53
CA LEU A 313 4.42 8.75 -18.37
C LEU A 313 4.55 10.28 -18.42
N ALA A 314 5.75 10.81 -18.72
CA ALA A 314 5.97 12.25 -18.82
C ALA A 314 5.05 12.91 -19.87
N ALA A 315 4.87 12.26 -21.03
CA ALA A 315 3.97 12.73 -22.09
C ALA A 315 2.52 12.85 -21.61
N ASP A 316 1.98 11.82 -20.96
CA ASP A 316 0.60 11.81 -20.43
C ASP A 316 0.43 12.89 -19.33
N LEU A 317 1.45 13.09 -18.48
CA LEU A 317 1.41 14.14 -17.44
C LEU A 317 1.47 15.55 -18.02
N ILE A 318 2.23 15.78 -19.09
CA ILE A 318 2.28 17.08 -19.79
C ILE A 318 0.95 17.38 -20.47
N GLU A 319 0.31 16.39 -21.10
CA GLU A 319 -1.03 16.55 -21.66
C GLU A 319 -2.05 16.91 -20.56
N LEU A 320 -1.95 16.25 -19.42
CA LEU A 320 -2.78 16.52 -18.27
C LEU A 320 -2.54 17.93 -17.70
N GLU A 321 -1.29 18.37 -17.59
CA GLU A 321 -0.94 19.73 -17.17
C GLU A 321 -1.52 20.80 -18.11
N ARG A 322 -1.44 20.56 -19.43
CA ARG A 322 -1.99 21.47 -20.45
C ARG A 322 -3.51 21.56 -20.36
N SER A 323 -4.21 20.43 -20.24
CA SER A 323 -5.68 20.43 -20.12
C SER A 323 -6.15 21.21 -18.89
N LEU A 324 -5.48 21.06 -17.75
CA LEU A 324 -5.74 21.79 -16.50
C LEU A 324 -5.42 23.29 -16.55
N SER A 325 -4.65 23.72 -17.55
CA SER A 325 -4.29 25.12 -17.78
C SER A 325 -5.20 25.77 -18.83
N GLY A 326 -5.71 24.98 -19.79
CA GLY A 326 -6.62 25.43 -20.85
C GLY A 326 -8.07 25.69 -20.39
N GLU A 327 -8.54 25.00 -19.33
CA GLU A 327 -9.89 25.22 -18.78
C GLU A 327 -10.11 26.62 -18.16
N ALA A 328 -9.04 27.39 -17.90
CA ALA A 328 -9.14 28.77 -17.43
C ALA A 328 -9.47 29.79 -18.55
N SER A 329 -9.44 29.38 -19.83
CA SER A 329 -9.57 30.32 -20.97
C SER A 329 -10.75 30.06 -21.91
N SER A 330 -11.65 29.11 -21.64
CA SER A 330 -12.78 28.81 -22.54
C SER A 330 -14.13 28.88 -21.82
N ASN A 331 -14.55 30.09 -21.46
CA ASN A 331 -15.95 30.45 -21.27
C ASN A 331 -16.35 31.46 -22.35
N SER A 332 -16.62 30.96 -23.56
CA SER A 332 -17.40 31.67 -24.58
C SER A 332 -18.06 30.67 -25.52
N ALA A 333 -19.36 30.87 -25.75
CA ALA A 333 -20.30 29.96 -26.37
C ALA A 333 -20.06 29.63 -27.87
N GLN A 334 -20.27 28.34 -28.23
CA GLN A 334 -21.02 27.68 -29.35
C GLN A 334 -21.17 28.40 -30.74
N PRO A 335 -21.47 27.72 -31.90
CA PRO A 335 -22.13 26.41 -32.08
C PRO A 335 -21.71 25.50 -33.28
N ILE A 336 -22.38 24.34 -33.33
CA ILE A 336 -22.64 23.29 -34.36
C ILE A 336 -22.47 23.66 -35.85
N GLY A 337 -21.93 22.71 -36.64
CA GLY A 337 -22.13 22.61 -38.09
C GLY A 337 -21.71 21.25 -38.69
N GLU A 338 -22.69 20.46 -39.15
CA GLU A 338 -22.52 19.28 -40.00
C GLU A 338 -22.04 19.64 -41.43
N LEU A 339 -21.27 18.76 -42.08
CA LEU A 339 -21.62 18.10 -43.37
C LEU A 339 -20.40 17.51 -44.11
N ARG A 340 -20.58 16.23 -44.46
CA ARG A 340 -20.26 15.54 -45.73
C ARG A 340 -18.81 15.34 -46.23
N ALA A 341 -18.57 14.04 -46.43
CA ALA A 341 -17.78 13.34 -47.45
C ALA A 341 -17.48 14.09 -48.77
N ASP A 342 -16.25 13.89 -49.26
CA ASP A 342 -16.03 13.45 -50.64
C ASP A 342 -14.76 12.59 -50.79
N ARG A 343 -14.83 11.74 -51.80
CA ARG A 343 -13.95 10.67 -52.24
C ARG A 343 -12.67 11.16 -52.92
N GLY A 344 -11.66 10.29 -52.84
CA GLY A 344 -10.97 9.82 -54.04
C GLY A 344 -9.57 10.37 -54.29
N LYS A 345 -8.57 9.49 -54.22
CA LYS A 345 -7.95 8.94 -55.45
C LYS A 345 -7.06 7.74 -55.13
N THR A 346 -7.28 6.73 -55.94
CA THR A 346 -6.59 5.46 -56.16
C THR A 346 -5.14 5.61 -56.61
N ALA A 347 -4.29 4.66 -56.22
CA ALA A 347 -3.27 4.11 -57.10
C ALA A 347 -3.01 2.63 -56.75
N THR A 348 -3.51 1.77 -57.62
CA THR A 348 -3.29 0.33 -57.73
C THR A 348 -1.86 -0.01 -58.14
N LYS A 349 -1.33 -1.14 -57.66
CA LYS A 349 -0.58 -2.08 -58.50
C LYS A 349 -0.70 -3.50 -57.95
N ALA A 350 -1.29 -4.36 -58.77
CA ALA A 350 -1.30 -5.81 -58.64
C ALA A 350 -0.14 -6.42 -59.44
N ALA A 351 0.36 -7.56 -58.98
CA ALA A 351 0.97 -8.59 -59.82
C ALA A 351 0.71 -9.97 -59.17
N GLN A 352 0.17 -10.89 -59.96
CA GLN A 352 -0.20 -12.27 -59.63
C GLN A 352 0.89 -13.28 -60.08
N GLY A 353 0.86 -14.49 -59.48
CA GLY A 353 1.35 -15.77 -60.04
C GLY A 353 2.44 -16.45 -59.19
N MET A 354 2.19 -17.40 -58.28
CA MET A 354 1.69 -18.80 -58.37
C MET A 354 2.83 -19.85 -58.39
N ALA A 355 3.00 -20.60 -57.28
CA ALA A 355 3.46 -22.00 -57.25
C ALA A 355 3.31 -22.61 -55.83
N THR A 356 2.95 -23.89 -55.80
CA THR A 356 2.34 -24.66 -54.72
C THR A 356 3.35 -25.53 -53.95
N ASN A 357 2.95 -26.02 -52.77
CA ASN A 357 3.51 -27.14 -51.97
C ASN A 357 4.78 -26.92 -51.13
N THR A 358 4.63 -26.52 -49.85
CA THR A 358 5.61 -26.86 -48.79
C THR A 358 5.10 -26.81 -47.33
N ILE A 359 3.79 -26.76 -47.05
CA ILE A 359 3.30 -26.47 -45.68
C ILE A 359 2.78 -27.71 -44.92
N LEU A 360 2.64 -28.88 -45.54
CA LEU A 360 2.07 -30.07 -44.88
C LEU A 360 3.06 -30.94 -44.09
N VAL A 361 4.37 -30.69 -44.17
CA VAL A 361 5.39 -31.50 -43.46
C VAL A 361 5.82 -30.87 -42.13
N SER A 362 5.71 -29.54 -41.98
CA SER A 362 6.09 -28.83 -40.75
C SER A 362 5.06 -28.91 -39.63
N ILE A 363 3.78 -29.11 -39.96
CA ILE A 363 2.70 -29.22 -38.96
C ILE A 363 2.67 -30.59 -38.28
N LEU A 364 3.11 -31.67 -38.96
CA LEU A 364 3.19 -33.00 -38.33
C LEU A 364 4.40 -33.18 -37.39
N ALA A 365 5.51 -32.48 -37.66
CA ALA A 365 6.71 -32.56 -36.82
C ALA A 365 6.54 -31.82 -35.47
N ALA A 366 5.78 -30.73 -35.44
CA ALA A 366 5.47 -30.01 -34.20
C ALA A 366 4.47 -30.77 -33.31
N ALA A 367 3.52 -31.50 -33.91
CA ALA A 367 2.53 -32.29 -33.17
C ALA A 367 3.13 -33.54 -32.49
N LEU A 368 4.13 -34.18 -33.11
CA LEU A 368 4.80 -35.35 -32.53
C LEU A 368 5.81 -34.96 -31.42
N GLY A 369 6.41 -33.76 -31.50
CA GLY A 369 7.28 -33.23 -30.44
C GLY A 369 6.54 -32.86 -29.15
N ALA A 370 5.31 -32.32 -29.27
CA ALA A 370 4.48 -31.95 -28.13
C ALA A 370 3.97 -33.15 -27.32
N ILE A 371 3.69 -34.28 -27.99
CA ILE A 371 3.22 -35.51 -27.34
C ILE A 371 4.39 -36.21 -26.61
N GLY A 372 5.60 -36.15 -27.14
CA GLY A 372 6.81 -36.68 -26.49
C GLY A 372 7.24 -35.89 -25.25
N GLY A 373 7.14 -34.55 -25.29
CA GLY A 373 7.50 -33.68 -24.16
C GLY A 373 6.54 -33.76 -22.97
N ALA A 374 5.24 -33.92 -23.24
CA ALA A 374 4.22 -34.10 -22.20
C ALA A 374 4.36 -35.44 -21.47
N GLY A 375 4.73 -36.52 -22.18
CA GLY A 375 4.96 -37.84 -21.58
C GLY A 375 6.15 -37.89 -20.62
N ILE A 376 7.24 -37.19 -20.95
CA ILE A 376 8.45 -37.12 -20.10
C ILE A 376 8.19 -36.26 -18.84
N CYS A 377 7.43 -35.16 -18.96
CA CYS A 377 7.03 -34.36 -17.80
C CYS A 377 6.04 -35.10 -16.89
N TYR A 378 5.11 -35.88 -17.44
CA TYR A 378 4.16 -36.67 -16.65
C TYR A 378 4.84 -37.78 -15.84
N PHE A 379 5.85 -38.47 -16.40
CA PHE A 379 6.62 -39.48 -15.68
C PHE A 379 7.57 -38.88 -14.61
N ALA A 380 8.12 -37.68 -14.85
CA ALA A 380 8.95 -36.98 -13.85
C ALA A 380 8.11 -36.42 -12.67
N LEU A 381 6.91 -35.89 -12.94
CA LEU A 381 6.00 -35.35 -11.93
C LEU A 381 5.27 -36.45 -11.13
N SER A 382 4.94 -37.58 -11.76
CA SER A 382 4.34 -38.72 -11.05
C SER A 382 5.32 -39.45 -10.13
N GLY A 383 6.62 -39.44 -10.46
CA GLY A 383 7.69 -39.91 -9.57
C GLY A 383 7.80 -39.07 -8.30
N GLN A 384 7.79 -37.73 -8.42
CA GLN A 384 7.87 -36.81 -7.28
C GLN A 384 6.61 -36.82 -6.40
N MET A 385 5.41 -37.00 -6.97
CA MET A 385 4.17 -37.09 -6.18
C MET A 385 4.08 -38.39 -5.36
N LYS A 386 4.70 -39.48 -5.82
CA LYS A 386 4.72 -40.75 -5.08
C LYS A 386 5.64 -40.67 -3.85
N GLU A 387 6.82 -40.06 -3.99
CA GLU A 387 7.72 -39.79 -2.86
C GLU A 387 7.12 -38.81 -1.83
N MET A 388 6.37 -37.82 -2.30
CA MET A 388 5.70 -36.85 -1.42
C MET A 388 4.50 -37.46 -0.68
N LYS A 389 3.76 -38.38 -1.31
CA LYS A 389 2.64 -39.10 -0.68
C LYS A 389 3.14 -40.10 0.37
N ASP A 390 4.22 -40.84 0.08
CA ASP A 390 4.85 -41.75 1.04
C ASP A 390 5.47 -40.99 2.23
N TYR A 391 5.97 -39.76 2.01
CA TYR A 391 6.46 -38.86 3.06
C TYR A 391 5.37 -38.39 4.03
N TYR A 392 4.15 -38.13 3.55
CA TYR A 392 3.02 -37.71 4.38
C TYR A 392 2.28 -38.89 5.03
N GLU A 393 2.12 -40.03 4.36
CA GLU A 393 1.46 -41.21 4.91
C GLU A 393 2.26 -41.90 6.03
N ALA A 394 3.59 -41.75 6.04
CA ALA A 394 4.45 -42.27 7.11
C ALA A 394 4.42 -41.47 8.43
N ARG A 395 3.76 -40.30 8.47
CA ARG A 395 3.76 -39.38 9.62
C ARG A 395 2.38 -39.00 10.18
N ILE A 396 1.30 -39.62 9.69
CA ILE A 396 -0.02 -39.50 10.31
C ILE A 396 -0.14 -40.60 11.39
N PRO A 397 -0.24 -40.26 12.69
CA PRO A 397 -0.57 -41.25 13.71
C PRO A 397 -2.00 -41.74 13.46
N LYS A 398 -2.19 -43.05 13.31
CA LYS A 398 -3.52 -43.66 13.29
C LYS A 398 -4.18 -43.43 14.65
N GLU A 399 -5.27 -42.69 14.69
CA GLU A 399 -6.12 -42.59 15.87
C GLU A 399 -6.66 -43.97 16.26
N SER A 400 -6.58 -44.29 17.55
CA SER A 400 -7.25 -45.42 18.20
C SER A 400 -8.27 -44.84 19.20
N PRO A 401 -9.45 -45.44 19.36
CA PRO A 401 -10.61 -44.74 19.90
C PRO A 401 -10.58 -44.60 21.42
N PHE A 402 -11.23 -43.53 21.88
CA PHE A 402 -11.52 -43.14 23.26
C PHE A 402 -11.79 -44.32 24.22
N GLY A 403 -11.06 -44.35 25.34
CA GLY A 403 -11.33 -45.15 26.53
C GLY A 403 -11.07 -44.34 27.80
N ALA A 404 -12.08 -44.22 28.65
CA ALA A 404 -12.12 -43.39 29.85
C ALA A 404 -11.15 -43.85 30.97
N SER A 405 -10.50 -42.90 31.66
CA SER A 405 -10.19 -43.00 33.09
C SER A 405 -9.72 -41.65 33.68
N ALA A 406 -10.05 -41.42 34.95
CA ALA A 406 -9.92 -40.19 35.74
C ALA A 406 -8.46 -39.86 36.15
N PRO A 407 -8.17 -38.66 36.72
CA PRO A 407 -6.84 -38.08 36.71
C PRO A 407 -5.97 -38.57 37.87
N SER A 408 -4.67 -38.71 37.62
CA SER A 408 -3.65 -38.76 38.66
C SER A 408 -2.59 -37.69 38.42
N SER A 409 -2.28 -37.04 39.54
CA SER A 409 -1.30 -35.99 39.79
C SER A 409 0.05 -36.17 39.11
N THR A 410 0.57 -35.09 38.52
CA THR A 410 1.93 -34.57 38.79
C THR A 410 2.11 -33.22 38.09
N SER A 411 2.39 -32.20 38.89
CA SER A 411 2.68 -30.83 38.47
C SER A 411 4.05 -30.73 37.78
N PRO A 412 4.21 -29.81 36.83
CA PRO A 412 5.47 -29.09 36.66
C PRO A 412 5.26 -27.58 36.86
N THR A 413 5.86 -27.12 37.96
CA THR A 413 6.55 -25.85 38.17
C THR A 413 6.18 -24.66 37.26
N ALA A 414 5.42 -23.74 37.84
CA ALA A 414 5.12 -22.42 37.29
C ALA A 414 6.40 -21.57 37.15
N ILE A 415 6.66 -21.09 35.93
CA ILE A 415 7.34 -19.81 35.73
C ILE A 415 6.22 -18.77 35.70
N SER A 416 6.07 -18.08 36.82
CA SER A 416 5.16 -16.95 36.98
C SER A 416 5.70 -15.76 36.17
N GLU A 417 5.37 -15.68 34.88
CA GLU A 417 5.23 -14.37 34.25
C GLU A 417 3.94 -13.75 34.78
N THR A 418 4.08 -12.85 35.75
CA THR A 418 3.02 -11.95 36.13
C THR A 418 2.65 -11.12 34.91
N GLU A 419 1.60 -11.50 34.19
CA GLU A 419 0.82 -10.58 33.36
C GLU A 419 0.45 -9.40 34.27
N LYS A 420 1.17 -8.28 34.14
CA LYS A 420 0.70 -7.01 34.67
C LYS A 420 -0.57 -6.71 33.90
N LYS A 421 -1.70 -7.07 34.48
CA LYS A 421 -3.02 -6.54 34.14
C LYS A 421 -2.86 -5.03 34.02
N VAL A 422 -2.90 -4.50 32.81
CA VAL A 422 -2.90 -3.06 32.57
C VAL A 422 -4.13 -2.55 33.30
N VAL A 423 -3.92 -1.89 34.42
CA VAL A 423 -5.02 -1.30 35.19
C VAL A 423 -5.55 -0.16 34.32
N PRO A 424 -6.82 -0.21 33.87
CA PRO A 424 -7.39 0.88 33.10
C PRO A 424 -7.23 2.18 33.91
N PRO A 425 -6.85 3.30 33.27
CA PRO A 425 -6.76 4.56 34.00
C PRO A 425 -8.10 4.83 34.67
N ALA A 426 -8.04 5.13 35.97
CA ALA A 426 -9.22 5.49 36.74
C ALA A 426 -9.91 6.68 36.08
N SER A 427 -10.98 6.43 35.32
CA SER A 427 -11.97 7.42 34.86
C SER A 427 -11.48 8.62 34.02
N GLY A 428 -10.25 8.62 33.52
CA GLY A 428 -9.73 9.72 32.70
C GLY A 428 -10.10 9.56 31.23
N SER A 429 -10.91 10.47 30.68
CA SER A 429 -10.98 10.63 29.22
C SER A 429 -9.58 11.00 28.70
N PHE A 430 -9.19 10.45 27.55
CA PHE A 430 -8.02 10.91 26.79
C PHE A 430 -8.18 12.38 26.41
N SER A 431 -9.42 12.85 26.24
CA SER A 431 -9.72 14.12 25.61
C SER A 431 -9.86 15.26 26.59
N LYS A 432 -9.14 16.34 26.29
CA LYS A 432 -9.26 17.63 26.96
C LYS A 432 -9.24 18.73 25.92
N ILE A 433 -10.21 19.65 25.98
CA ILE A 433 -10.18 20.87 25.19
C ILE A 433 -9.38 21.93 25.95
N VAL A 434 -8.33 22.46 25.32
CA VAL A 434 -7.47 23.53 25.84
C VAL A 434 -7.40 24.63 24.80
N GLY A 435 -8.13 25.74 25.04
CA GLY A 435 -8.29 26.78 24.03
C GLY A 435 -8.97 26.26 22.76
N ASP A 436 -8.32 26.46 21.61
CA ASP A 436 -8.77 25.97 20.30
C ASP A 436 -8.20 24.58 19.94
N GLU A 437 -7.53 23.92 20.88
CA GLU A 437 -6.97 22.58 20.70
C GLU A 437 -7.76 21.52 21.47
N ARG A 438 -7.91 20.36 20.84
CA ARG A 438 -8.24 19.08 21.45
C ARG A 438 -6.92 18.35 21.71
N VAL A 439 -6.68 18.04 22.98
CA VAL A 439 -5.52 17.27 23.44
C VAL A 439 -6.00 15.87 23.80
N LEU A 440 -5.43 14.85 23.16
CA LEU A 440 -5.63 13.44 23.45
C LEU A 440 -4.40 12.89 24.18
N THR A 441 -4.57 12.45 25.43
CA THR A 441 -3.48 11.89 26.24
C THR A 441 -3.72 10.39 26.47
N PHE A 442 -2.89 9.55 25.84
CA PHE A 442 -2.96 8.09 25.92
C PHE A 442 -2.07 7.54 27.06
N PRO A 443 -2.39 6.35 27.61
CA PRO A 443 -1.56 5.71 28.63
C PRO A 443 -0.13 5.44 28.13
N ALA A 444 0.85 5.59 29.02
CA ALA A 444 2.25 5.38 28.68
C ALA A 444 2.52 3.93 28.24
N GLY A 445 3.24 3.76 27.13
CA GLY A 445 3.57 2.44 26.57
C GLY A 445 2.41 1.72 25.88
N VAL A 446 1.28 2.40 25.69
CA VAL A 446 0.10 1.86 25.01
C VAL A 446 -0.17 2.67 23.74
N CYS A 447 -0.10 2.00 22.59
CA CYS A 447 -0.59 2.55 21.33
C CYS A 447 -1.92 1.86 20.99
N LEU A 448 -3.02 2.61 20.81
CA LEU A 448 -4.33 2.02 20.47
C LEU A 448 -4.51 1.76 18.96
N GLY A 449 -3.59 2.26 18.14
CA GLY A 449 -3.67 2.23 16.70
C GLY A 449 -3.25 3.57 16.09
N SER A 450 -3.64 3.84 14.85
CA SER A 450 -3.27 5.06 14.15
C SER A 450 -4.45 6.03 14.06
N ILE A 451 -4.24 7.27 14.49
CA ILE A 451 -5.18 8.37 14.30
C ILE A 451 -4.93 8.99 12.93
N ILE A 452 -6.00 9.19 12.18
CA ILE A 452 -6.00 9.86 10.88
C ILE A 452 -6.96 11.04 10.96
N ASP A 453 -6.49 12.24 10.62
CA ASP A 453 -7.36 13.43 10.60
C ASP A 453 -7.96 13.72 9.21
N ASP A 454 -8.85 14.72 9.12
CA ASP A 454 -9.47 15.16 7.85
C ASP A 454 -8.53 15.86 6.85
N PHE A 455 -7.22 15.87 7.12
CA PHE A 455 -6.15 16.25 6.18
C PHE A 455 -5.16 15.10 5.92
N ALA A 456 -5.53 13.86 6.31
CA ALA A 456 -4.75 12.65 6.15
C ALA A 456 -3.42 12.66 6.92
N PHE A 457 -3.29 13.53 7.92
CA PHE A 457 -2.20 13.44 8.88
C PHE A 457 -2.38 12.17 9.70
N VAL A 458 -1.33 11.34 9.75
CA VAL A 458 -1.31 10.07 10.49
C VAL A 458 -0.37 10.19 11.68
N CYS A 459 -0.85 9.82 12.85
CA CYS A 459 0.00 9.63 14.02
C CYS A 459 -0.46 8.44 14.85
N GLU A 460 0.45 7.82 15.59
CA GLU A 460 0.12 6.76 16.53
C GLU A 460 -0.71 7.30 17.71
N ALA A 461 -1.72 6.55 18.15
CA ALA A 461 -2.57 6.84 19.30
C ALA A 461 -1.84 6.49 20.61
N GLU A 462 -0.71 7.16 20.82
CA GLU A 462 0.19 6.99 21.97
C GLU A 462 0.72 8.35 22.45
N GLY A 463 1.02 8.44 23.76
CA GLY A 463 1.50 9.69 24.36
C GLY A 463 0.47 10.82 24.29
N GLU A 464 0.93 12.07 24.19
CA GLU A 464 0.07 13.24 24.02
C GLU A 464 0.00 13.63 22.53
N LYS A 465 -1.21 13.81 22.00
CA LYS A 465 -1.49 14.30 20.65
C LYS A 465 -2.39 15.53 20.71
N LYS A 466 -2.12 16.52 19.87
CA LYS A 466 -2.87 17.77 19.80
C LYS A 466 -3.45 17.97 18.42
N PHE A 467 -4.72 18.36 18.37
CA PHE A 467 -5.46 18.61 17.15
C PHE A 467 -6.29 19.88 17.31
N PRO A 468 -6.58 20.64 16.24
CA PRO A 468 -7.58 21.71 16.32
C PRO A 468 -8.94 21.16 16.79
N LYS A 469 -9.68 21.92 17.60
CA LYS A 469 -10.94 21.46 18.22
C LYS A 469 -11.99 20.92 17.23
N GLN A 470 -12.06 21.49 16.03
CA GLN A 470 -13.01 21.10 14.98
C GLN A 470 -12.51 19.96 14.08
N ARG A 471 -11.27 19.50 14.31
CA ARG A 471 -10.62 18.48 13.48
C ARG A 471 -11.37 17.16 13.61
N ARG A 472 -11.76 16.57 12.47
CA ARG A 472 -12.36 15.23 12.46
C ARG A 472 -11.25 14.21 12.54
N LEU A 473 -11.37 13.27 13.46
CA LEU A 473 -10.37 12.23 13.69
C LEU A 473 -10.97 10.85 13.43
N SER A 474 -10.17 9.97 12.88
CA SER A 474 -10.50 8.57 12.63
C SER A 474 -9.47 7.71 13.36
N LEU A 475 -9.87 6.54 13.84
CA LEU A 475 -8.95 5.60 14.46
C LEU A 475 -8.92 4.30 13.66
N MET A 476 -7.72 3.94 13.19
CA MET A 476 -7.40 2.60 12.68
C MET A 476 -6.90 1.78 13.86
N VAL A 477 -7.73 0.88 14.37
CA VAL A 477 -7.46 0.10 15.57
C VAL A 477 -6.40 -0.97 15.27
N ARG A 478 -5.40 -1.12 16.14
CA ARG A 478 -4.38 -2.20 16.08
C ARG A 478 -4.57 -3.23 17.21
N ASN A 479 -3.82 -4.33 17.13
CA ASN A 479 -3.93 -5.51 17.99
C ASN A 479 -3.86 -5.25 19.51
N THR A 480 -3.31 -4.14 19.96
CA THR A 480 -3.32 -3.70 21.36
C THR A 480 -4.73 -3.51 21.94
N ALA A 481 -5.72 -3.15 21.11
CA ALA A 481 -7.11 -3.08 21.54
C ALA A 481 -7.80 -4.45 21.65
N LEU A 482 -7.19 -5.53 21.13
CA LEU A 482 -7.73 -6.89 21.26
C LEU A 482 -7.62 -7.41 22.70
N SER A 483 -6.53 -7.07 23.38
CA SER A 483 -6.24 -7.50 24.75
C SER A 483 -6.82 -6.57 25.82
N SER A 484 -7.11 -5.30 25.49
CA SER A 484 -7.67 -4.31 26.42
C SER A 484 -8.67 -3.36 25.73
N PRO A 485 -9.84 -3.84 25.29
CA PRO A 485 -10.84 -3.02 24.59
C PRO A 485 -11.44 -1.91 25.48
N GLU A 486 -11.38 -2.05 26.80
CA GLU A 486 -11.82 -1.04 27.77
C GLU A 486 -11.08 0.30 27.62
N LEU A 487 -9.88 0.31 27.01
CA LEU A 487 -9.13 1.53 26.74
C LEU A 487 -9.85 2.44 25.73
N LEU A 488 -10.72 1.91 24.87
CA LEU A 488 -11.53 2.71 23.96
C LEU A 488 -12.49 3.66 24.72
N MET A 489 -12.83 3.35 25.98
CA MET A 489 -13.59 4.27 26.84
C MET A 489 -12.89 5.61 27.10
N GLY A 490 -11.58 5.71 26.86
CA GLY A 490 -10.85 6.96 27.00
C GLY A 490 -11.30 8.03 25.99
N PHE A 491 -11.73 7.64 24.78
CA PHE A 491 -12.23 8.63 23.82
C PHE A 491 -13.57 9.22 24.30
N ALA A 492 -13.73 10.53 24.13
CA ALA A 492 -15.00 11.22 24.34
C ALA A 492 -15.99 10.94 23.21
N ALA A 493 -17.26 11.30 23.44
CA ALA A 493 -18.37 10.99 22.55
C ALA A 493 -18.15 11.47 21.09
N ASP A 494 -17.52 12.63 20.91
CA ASP A 494 -17.32 13.31 19.62
C ASP A 494 -15.84 13.40 19.19
N ASP A 495 -14.97 12.59 19.81
CA ASP A 495 -13.56 12.59 19.42
C ASP A 495 -13.36 11.99 18.03
N LEU A 496 -14.06 10.91 17.72
CA LEU A 496 -13.87 10.16 16.49
C LEU A 496 -15.10 10.25 15.58
N VAL A 497 -14.86 10.38 14.28
CA VAL A 497 -15.89 10.29 13.24
C VAL A 497 -15.90 8.93 12.55
N PHE A 498 -14.79 8.20 12.59
CA PHE A 498 -14.64 6.87 12.00
C PHE A 498 -13.80 5.96 12.90
N LEU A 499 -14.27 4.73 13.07
CA LEU A 499 -13.56 3.68 13.79
C LEU A 499 -13.43 2.46 12.89
N ASN A 500 -12.19 1.99 12.71
CA ASN A 500 -11.86 0.89 11.80
C ASN A 500 -11.14 -0.24 12.53
N PHE A 501 -11.73 -1.43 12.48
CA PHE A 501 -11.23 -2.67 13.07
C PHE A 501 -10.72 -3.68 12.03
N SER A 502 -10.53 -3.29 10.76
CA SER A 502 -10.12 -4.23 9.70
C SER A 502 -8.78 -4.94 9.98
N SER A 503 -7.92 -4.36 10.82
CA SER A 503 -6.66 -4.97 11.27
C SER A 503 -6.79 -5.72 12.61
N ALA A 504 -8.01 -5.95 13.10
CA ALA A 504 -8.31 -6.53 14.41
C ALA A 504 -9.22 -7.76 14.26
N GLU A 505 -8.79 -8.73 13.44
CA GLU A 505 -9.57 -9.92 13.04
C GLU A 505 -10.08 -10.79 14.21
N GLN A 506 -9.52 -10.61 15.41
CA GLN A 506 -9.92 -11.33 16.63
C GLN A 506 -10.73 -10.48 17.62
N PHE A 507 -11.17 -9.28 17.23
CA PHE A 507 -11.88 -8.39 18.14
C PHE A 507 -13.22 -9.01 18.54
N LYS A 508 -13.38 -9.25 19.84
CA LYS A 508 -14.49 -10.03 20.41
C LYS A 508 -15.77 -9.19 20.54
N PRO A 509 -16.96 -9.82 20.52
CA PRO A 509 -18.23 -9.13 20.76
C PRO A 509 -18.24 -8.22 21.99
N ASP A 510 -17.64 -8.70 23.08
CA ASP A 510 -17.61 -8.03 24.38
C ASP A 510 -16.76 -6.74 24.39
N GLY A 511 -16.02 -6.46 23.30
CA GLY A 511 -15.29 -5.22 23.10
C GLY A 511 -16.16 -4.06 22.59
N PHE A 512 -17.23 -4.36 21.85
CA PHE A 512 -18.11 -3.34 21.24
C PHE A 512 -18.92 -2.47 22.25
N PRO A 513 -19.28 -2.95 23.46
CA PRO A 513 -19.83 -2.07 24.49
C PRO A 513 -18.96 -0.84 24.80
N TYR A 514 -17.63 -0.94 24.66
CA TYR A 514 -16.69 0.14 24.98
C TYR A 514 -16.61 1.25 23.92
N ILE A 515 -17.37 1.14 22.83
CA ILE A 515 -17.50 2.20 21.82
C ILE A 515 -18.92 2.79 21.78
N ALA A 516 -19.86 2.24 22.56
CA ALA A 516 -21.27 2.62 22.54
C ALA A 516 -21.53 4.07 22.98
N HIS A 517 -20.59 4.69 23.70
CA HIS A 517 -20.67 6.09 24.13
C HIS A 517 -20.15 7.08 23.08
N MET A 518 -19.51 6.60 22.00
CA MET A 518 -18.94 7.44 20.94
C MET A 518 -20.01 7.91 19.95
N THR A 519 -21.00 8.66 20.44
CA THR A 519 -22.19 9.06 19.68
C THR A 519 -21.89 9.94 18.46
N GLY A 520 -20.70 10.54 18.37
CA GLY A 520 -20.24 11.31 17.22
C GLY A 520 -19.76 10.48 16.03
N LEU A 521 -19.63 9.15 16.18
CA LEU A 521 -19.23 8.26 15.09
C LEU A 521 -20.22 8.33 13.92
N LYS A 522 -19.66 8.47 12.72
CA LYS A 522 -20.39 8.47 11.43
C LYS A 522 -20.12 7.22 10.61
N ALA A 523 -18.99 6.57 10.85
CA ALA A 523 -18.60 5.35 10.17
C ALA A 523 -18.05 4.32 11.16
N LEU A 524 -18.41 3.06 10.93
CA LEU A 524 -17.86 1.91 11.65
C LEU A 524 -17.48 0.84 10.64
N ASN A 525 -16.21 0.44 10.64
CA ASN A 525 -15.74 -0.72 9.90
C ASN A 525 -15.38 -1.82 10.91
N ALA A 526 -16.19 -2.86 10.97
CA ALA A 526 -15.99 -4.05 11.79
C ALA A 526 -15.70 -5.30 10.92
N LYS A 527 -15.28 -5.11 9.66
CA LYS A 527 -14.91 -6.19 8.74
C LYS A 527 -13.92 -7.16 9.39
N HIS A 528 -14.11 -8.45 9.16
CA HIS A 528 -13.32 -9.57 9.69
C HIS A 528 -13.26 -9.70 11.23
N THR A 529 -14.02 -8.91 12.00
CA THR A 529 -14.08 -9.09 13.46
C THR A 529 -15.07 -10.20 13.85
N LEU A 530 -15.12 -10.54 15.14
CA LEU A 530 -16.11 -11.46 15.69
C LEU A 530 -17.46 -10.77 16.00
N PHE A 531 -17.72 -9.58 15.45
CA PHE A 531 -18.98 -8.84 15.64
C PHE A 531 -20.20 -9.71 15.36
N ASN A 532 -21.18 -9.69 16.27
CA ASN A 532 -22.34 -10.56 16.23
C ASN A 532 -23.61 -9.82 16.72
N ASP A 533 -24.72 -10.53 16.80
CA ASP A 533 -26.02 -10.01 17.20
C ASP A 533 -26.00 -9.31 18.58
N THR A 534 -25.28 -9.87 19.56
CA THR A 534 -25.10 -9.26 20.89
C THR A 534 -24.32 -7.95 20.79
N ALA A 535 -23.20 -7.95 20.06
CA ALA A 535 -22.39 -6.76 19.85
C ALA A 535 -23.21 -5.63 19.19
N CYS A 536 -24.05 -5.96 18.21
CA CYS A 536 -24.93 -5.02 17.53
C CYS A 536 -25.89 -4.30 18.49
N SER A 537 -26.51 -5.04 19.43
CA SER A 537 -27.44 -4.48 20.42
C SER A 537 -26.81 -3.43 21.36
N HIS A 538 -25.48 -3.45 21.51
CA HIS A 538 -24.78 -2.45 22.31
C HIS A 538 -24.59 -1.12 21.58
N LEU A 539 -24.76 -1.09 20.26
CA LEU A 539 -24.48 0.07 19.41
C LEU A 539 -25.72 0.94 19.12
N ASP A 540 -26.83 0.72 19.83
CA ASP A 540 -28.11 1.44 19.63
C ASP A 540 -27.99 2.97 19.77
N LYS A 541 -27.01 3.44 20.55
CA LYS A 541 -26.75 4.87 20.79
C LYS A 541 -26.00 5.55 19.65
N LEU A 542 -25.43 4.80 18.71
CA LEU A 542 -24.62 5.34 17.60
C LEU A 542 -25.50 5.84 16.44
N VAL A 543 -26.49 6.68 16.76
CA VAL A 543 -27.53 7.16 15.84
C VAL A 543 -26.98 8.02 14.69
N ASN A 544 -25.74 8.51 14.81
CA ASN A 544 -25.06 9.30 13.79
C ASN A 544 -24.33 8.46 12.73
N LEU A 545 -24.29 7.12 12.88
CA LEU A 545 -23.72 6.26 11.86
C LEU A 545 -24.47 6.40 10.53
N ARG A 546 -23.69 6.44 9.47
CA ARG A 546 -24.10 6.49 8.05
C ARG A 546 -23.40 5.39 7.25
N TYR A 547 -22.25 4.92 7.70
CA TYR A 547 -21.51 3.82 7.09
C TYR A 547 -21.33 2.69 8.11
N ALA A 548 -21.64 1.48 7.69
CA ALA A 548 -21.39 0.28 8.47
C ALA A 548 -20.84 -0.83 7.56
N ASN A 549 -19.67 -1.36 7.92
CA ASN A 549 -19.10 -2.54 7.27
C ASN A 549 -19.02 -3.69 8.26
N PHE A 550 -19.79 -4.73 7.98
CA PHE A 550 -19.91 -5.98 8.72
C PHE A 550 -19.54 -7.18 7.86
N ASN A 551 -18.73 -6.97 6.82
CA ASN A 551 -18.25 -8.03 5.94
C ASN A 551 -17.47 -9.08 6.74
N ASN A 552 -17.80 -10.36 6.53
CA ASN A 552 -17.16 -11.49 7.17
C ASN A 552 -17.18 -11.38 8.71
N THR A 553 -18.34 -10.99 9.23
CA THR A 553 -18.66 -10.99 10.67
C THR A 553 -19.68 -12.09 10.97
N ARG A 554 -20.14 -12.19 12.22
CA ARG A 554 -21.09 -13.20 12.71
C ARG A 554 -22.49 -12.63 12.93
N ILE A 555 -22.79 -11.44 12.40
CA ILE A 555 -24.12 -10.84 12.52
C ILE A 555 -25.12 -11.49 11.57
N HIS A 556 -26.36 -11.65 12.03
CA HIS A 556 -27.47 -12.15 11.22
C HIS A 556 -28.46 -11.04 10.85
N GLY A 557 -29.21 -11.25 9.76
CA GLY A 557 -30.21 -10.29 9.27
C GLY A 557 -31.29 -9.97 10.30
N ASP A 558 -31.71 -10.95 11.11
CA ASP A 558 -32.67 -10.76 12.21
C ASP A 558 -32.22 -9.77 13.28
N ALA A 559 -30.92 -9.69 13.55
CA ALA A 559 -30.36 -8.74 14.51
C ALA A 559 -30.25 -7.35 13.89
N LEU A 560 -29.81 -7.26 12.62
CA LEU A 560 -29.71 -5.99 11.89
C LEU A 560 -31.06 -5.26 11.84
N ILE A 561 -32.16 -5.97 11.54
CA ILE A 561 -33.48 -5.32 11.47
C ILE A 561 -34.02 -4.82 12.82
N LYS A 562 -33.49 -5.34 13.94
CA LYS A 562 -33.80 -4.86 15.28
C LYS A 562 -32.93 -3.68 15.68
N TRP A 563 -31.82 -3.46 14.99
CA TRP A 563 -30.88 -2.38 15.28
C TRP A 563 -31.47 -1.03 14.85
N PRO A 564 -31.83 -0.13 15.79
CA PRO A 564 -32.56 1.09 15.50
C PRO A 564 -31.76 2.09 14.64
N VAL A 565 -30.44 1.92 14.58
CA VAL A 565 -29.52 2.75 13.78
C VAL A 565 -29.58 2.40 12.29
N LEU A 566 -30.00 1.17 11.92
CA LEU A 566 -29.99 0.68 10.53
C LEU A 566 -30.70 1.63 9.55
N LYS A 567 -31.81 2.25 9.96
CA LYS A 567 -32.57 3.23 9.14
C LYS A 567 -31.79 4.48 8.74
N ASN A 568 -30.72 4.80 9.48
CA ASN A 568 -29.85 5.95 9.22
C ASN A 568 -28.66 5.60 8.33
N ILE A 569 -28.41 4.31 8.09
CA ILE A 569 -27.28 3.84 7.29
C ILE A 569 -27.51 4.17 5.82
N ASN A 570 -26.48 4.75 5.21
CA ASN A 570 -26.40 5.09 3.80
C ASN A 570 -25.68 4.02 2.99
N ILE A 571 -24.61 3.46 3.58
CA ILE A 571 -23.77 2.43 2.99
C ILE A 571 -23.67 1.27 3.97
N LEU A 572 -24.09 0.10 3.52
CA LEU A 572 -24.06 -1.13 4.30
C LEU A 572 -23.31 -2.23 3.54
N ASP A 573 -22.27 -2.77 4.14
CA ASP A 573 -21.62 -4.00 3.69
C ASP A 573 -21.90 -5.11 4.69
N VAL A 574 -22.63 -6.12 4.25
CA VAL A 574 -22.96 -7.33 5.02
C VAL A 574 -22.52 -8.58 4.25
N SER A 575 -21.51 -8.45 3.40
CA SER A 575 -20.99 -9.59 2.63
C SER A 575 -20.50 -10.70 3.56
N ASN A 576 -20.62 -11.95 3.13
CA ASN A 576 -20.29 -13.15 3.91
C ASN A 576 -21.08 -13.28 5.23
N THR A 577 -22.29 -12.71 5.30
CA THR A 577 -23.21 -12.88 6.44
C THR A 577 -24.38 -13.79 6.11
N GLN A 578 -24.95 -14.42 7.14
CA GLN A 578 -25.99 -15.44 7.03
C GLN A 578 -27.36 -14.91 7.44
N GLY A 579 -28.43 -15.56 6.94
CA GLY A 579 -29.80 -15.25 7.37
C GLY A 579 -30.29 -13.87 6.91
N MET A 580 -30.08 -13.53 5.63
CA MET A 580 -30.40 -12.22 5.07
C MET A 580 -31.88 -11.99 4.71
N LEU A 581 -32.71 -13.05 4.67
CA LEU A 581 -34.14 -12.95 4.36
C LEU A 581 -34.88 -11.83 5.14
N PRO A 582 -34.75 -11.72 6.48
CA PRO A 582 -35.44 -10.67 7.24
C PRO A 582 -34.97 -9.26 6.85
N LEU A 583 -33.68 -9.08 6.55
CA LEU A 583 -33.13 -7.81 6.09
C LEU A 583 -33.69 -7.45 4.72
N CYS A 584 -33.65 -8.39 3.76
CA CYS A 584 -34.18 -8.20 2.41
C CYS A 584 -35.64 -7.74 2.43
N GLN A 585 -36.49 -8.40 3.23
CA GLN A 585 -37.90 -8.07 3.38
C GLN A 585 -38.16 -6.68 3.97
N LYS A 586 -37.17 -6.09 4.66
CA LYS A 586 -37.26 -4.75 5.27
C LYS A 586 -36.54 -3.65 4.51
N LEU A 587 -35.82 -3.95 3.43
CA LEU A 587 -35.04 -2.95 2.70
C LEU A 587 -35.88 -1.77 2.19
N ALA A 588 -37.15 -1.99 1.85
CA ALA A 588 -38.08 -0.94 1.43
C ALA A 588 -38.28 0.17 2.50
N GLU A 589 -38.09 -0.15 3.78
CA GLU A 589 -38.20 0.80 4.90
C GLU A 589 -36.91 1.65 5.06
N LEU A 590 -35.77 1.21 4.51
CA LEU A 590 -34.45 1.81 4.73
C LEU A 590 -34.15 2.96 3.77
N THR A 591 -35.00 3.98 3.74
CA THR A 591 -34.96 5.09 2.76
C THR A 591 -33.64 5.86 2.64
N SER A 592 -32.75 5.78 3.63
CA SER A 592 -31.42 6.40 3.61
C SER A 592 -30.38 5.57 2.84
N LEU A 593 -30.59 4.26 2.69
CA LEU A 593 -29.62 3.30 2.18
C LEU A 593 -29.53 3.39 0.65
N TYR A 594 -28.43 3.92 0.10
CA TYR A 594 -28.22 3.99 -1.34
C TYR A 594 -27.15 3.02 -1.85
N GLU A 595 -26.42 2.34 -0.97
CA GLU A 595 -25.38 1.39 -1.32
C GLU A 595 -25.42 0.17 -0.43
N LEU A 596 -25.44 -1.01 -1.05
CA LEU A 596 -25.60 -2.28 -0.37
C LEU A 596 -24.70 -3.35 -0.98
N HIS A 597 -23.87 -3.97 -0.13
CA HIS A 597 -23.03 -5.10 -0.49
C HIS A 597 -23.49 -6.35 0.27
N MET A 598 -23.79 -7.40 -0.48
CA MET A 598 -24.30 -8.68 0.01
C MET A 598 -23.63 -9.84 -0.74
N GLN A 599 -22.32 -9.79 -0.87
CA GLN A 599 -21.57 -10.84 -1.55
C GLN A 599 -21.61 -12.12 -0.70
N HIS A 600 -21.78 -13.29 -1.32
CA HIS A 600 -21.79 -14.58 -0.61
C HIS A 600 -22.76 -14.62 0.60
N CYS A 601 -24.01 -14.18 0.38
CA CYS A 601 -25.05 -14.06 1.40
C CYS A 601 -26.19 -15.07 1.25
N GLN A 602 -25.99 -16.12 0.45
CA GLN A 602 -27.01 -17.13 0.10
C GLN A 602 -28.27 -16.48 -0.51
N LEU A 603 -28.08 -15.50 -1.39
CA LEU A 603 -29.18 -14.83 -2.09
C LEU A 603 -29.66 -15.66 -3.28
N ASP A 604 -30.97 -15.66 -3.50
CA ASP A 604 -31.64 -16.27 -4.65
C ASP A 604 -32.49 -15.25 -5.43
N ASP A 605 -33.17 -15.70 -6.48
CA ASP A 605 -34.08 -14.87 -7.27
C ASP A 605 -35.26 -14.29 -6.47
N VAL A 606 -35.72 -14.99 -5.43
CA VAL A 606 -36.81 -14.52 -4.56
C VAL A 606 -36.33 -13.35 -3.71
N LEU A 607 -35.15 -13.45 -3.12
CA LEU A 607 -34.54 -12.35 -2.37
C LEU A 607 -34.16 -11.19 -3.27
N SER A 608 -33.79 -11.44 -4.54
CA SER A 608 -33.60 -10.36 -5.53
C SER A 608 -34.87 -9.53 -5.74
N LYS A 609 -36.05 -10.14 -5.65
CA LYS A 609 -37.34 -9.44 -5.67
C LYS A 609 -37.52 -8.54 -4.45
N ASP A 610 -37.20 -9.03 -3.25
CA ASP A 610 -37.28 -8.24 -2.03
C ASP A 610 -36.28 -7.06 -2.06
N ILE A 611 -35.04 -7.28 -2.51
CA ILE A 611 -34.02 -6.25 -2.71
C ILE A 611 -34.51 -5.16 -3.69
N SER A 612 -35.20 -5.55 -4.75
CA SER A 612 -35.74 -4.61 -5.74
C SER A 612 -36.70 -3.57 -5.14
N ALA A 613 -37.26 -3.80 -3.95
CA ALA A 613 -38.13 -2.85 -3.26
C ALA A 613 -37.37 -1.61 -2.74
N CYS A 614 -36.04 -1.67 -2.61
CA CYS A 614 -35.18 -0.58 -2.15
C CYS A 614 -34.86 0.42 -3.29
N LYS A 615 -35.86 1.19 -3.73
CA LYS A 615 -35.80 1.99 -4.99
C LYS A 615 -34.73 3.08 -5.03
N GLN A 616 -34.21 3.49 -3.89
CA GLN A 616 -33.17 4.50 -3.73
C GLN A 616 -31.75 3.95 -3.93
N LEU A 617 -31.58 2.63 -4.04
CA LEU A 617 -30.26 2.03 -4.29
C LEU A 617 -29.65 2.59 -5.58
N ARG A 618 -28.39 2.98 -5.45
CA ARG A 618 -27.50 3.43 -6.51
C ARG A 618 -26.41 2.43 -6.79
N VAL A 619 -25.99 1.67 -5.78
CA VAL A 619 -25.03 0.57 -5.93
C VAL A 619 -25.50 -0.66 -5.18
N LEU A 620 -25.36 -1.79 -5.86
CA LEU A 620 -25.74 -3.10 -5.36
C LEU A 620 -24.67 -4.11 -5.77
N CYS A 621 -24.06 -4.75 -4.80
CA CYS A 621 -23.13 -5.86 -5.02
C CYS A 621 -23.74 -7.14 -4.48
N VAL A 622 -24.06 -8.08 -5.36
CA VAL A 622 -24.66 -9.38 -5.03
C VAL A 622 -23.82 -10.53 -5.59
N SER A 623 -22.53 -10.29 -5.82
CA SER A 623 -21.61 -11.29 -6.34
C SER A 623 -21.49 -12.52 -5.43
N GLN A 624 -21.06 -13.64 -6.01
CA GLN A 624 -20.91 -14.94 -5.32
C GLN A 624 -22.21 -15.50 -4.73
N ASN A 625 -23.37 -15.10 -5.27
CA ASN A 625 -24.67 -15.70 -4.95
C ASN A 625 -25.15 -16.50 -6.18
N LYS A 626 -24.76 -17.78 -6.26
CA LYS A 626 -24.98 -18.63 -7.43
C LYS A 626 -26.46 -18.86 -7.74
N ASP A 627 -27.36 -18.71 -6.77
CA ASP A 627 -28.81 -18.88 -6.97
C ASP A 627 -29.50 -17.62 -7.52
N ILE A 628 -28.76 -16.53 -7.76
CA ILE A 628 -29.24 -15.39 -8.56
C ILE A 628 -29.02 -15.72 -10.05
N THR A 629 -30.12 -15.75 -10.79
CA THR A 629 -30.18 -16.02 -12.23
C THR A 629 -30.71 -14.81 -13.00
N ASP A 630 -30.95 -14.98 -14.31
CA ASP A 630 -31.59 -13.96 -15.14
C ASP A 630 -32.97 -13.52 -14.59
N ALA A 631 -33.69 -14.41 -13.87
CA ALA A 631 -34.96 -14.07 -13.25
C ALA A 631 -34.78 -13.10 -12.08
N GLY A 632 -33.75 -13.27 -11.24
CA GLY A 632 -33.37 -12.32 -10.19
C GLY A 632 -33.04 -10.95 -10.77
N VAL A 633 -32.23 -10.90 -11.82
CA VAL A 633 -31.90 -9.64 -12.53
C VAL A 633 -33.16 -8.99 -13.12
N SER A 634 -34.16 -9.77 -13.54
CA SER A 634 -35.43 -9.22 -14.02
C SER A 634 -36.20 -8.46 -12.95
N TYR A 635 -36.13 -8.89 -11.68
CA TYR A 635 -36.68 -8.11 -10.56
C TYR A 635 -35.84 -6.89 -10.25
N LEU A 636 -34.50 -7.04 -10.22
CA LEU A 636 -33.59 -5.92 -9.97
C LEU A 636 -33.74 -4.80 -11.01
N ALA A 637 -34.24 -5.10 -12.22
CA ALA A 637 -34.51 -4.10 -13.26
C ALA A 637 -35.46 -2.97 -12.81
N ASP A 638 -36.21 -3.15 -11.72
CA ASP A 638 -37.03 -2.11 -11.12
C ASP A 638 -36.24 -1.05 -10.32
N LEU A 639 -34.95 -1.28 -10.06
CA LEU A 639 -34.06 -0.32 -9.40
C LEU A 639 -33.61 0.77 -10.38
N LYS A 640 -34.49 1.73 -10.66
CA LYS A 640 -34.28 2.75 -11.70
C LYS A 640 -33.13 3.72 -11.44
N ASN A 641 -32.69 3.85 -10.18
CA ASN A 641 -31.59 4.71 -9.76
C ASN A 641 -30.24 3.99 -9.67
N LEU A 642 -30.22 2.68 -9.95
CA LEU A 642 -29.00 1.88 -9.85
C LEU A 642 -28.01 2.28 -10.94
N ILE A 643 -26.79 2.63 -10.53
CA ILE A 643 -25.69 3.08 -11.37
C ILE A 643 -24.65 1.97 -11.52
N TRP A 644 -24.44 1.18 -10.48
CA TRP A 644 -23.55 0.03 -10.48
C TRP A 644 -24.24 -1.21 -9.90
N LEU A 645 -24.13 -2.30 -10.65
CA LEU A 645 -24.57 -3.63 -10.25
C LEU A 645 -23.41 -4.63 -10.43
N ASP A 646 -23.00 -5.30 -9.36
CA ASP A 646 -22.04 -6.41 -9.42
C ASP A 646 -22.78 -7.76 -9.31
N LEU A 647 -22.69 -8.54 -10.39
CA LEU A 647 -23.28 -9.88 -10.58
C LEU A 647 -22.18 -10.94 -10.75
N SER A 648 -20.95 -10.66 -10.36
CA SER A 648 -19.84 -11.57 -10.55
C SER A 648 -20.05 -12.88 -9.78
N ALA A 649 -19.73 -14.02 -10.39
CA ALA A 649 -19.98 -15.34 -9.79
C ALA A 649 -21.45 -15.59 -9.36
N THR A 650 -22.40 -15.09 -10.16
CA THR A 650 -23.83 -15.48 -10.13
C THR A 650 -24.17 -16.33 -11.35
N SER A 651 -25.31 -17.03 -11.37
CA SER A 651 -25.72 -17.88 -12.51
C SER A 651 -26.43 -17.12 -13.63
N VAL A 652 -26.11 -15.84 -13.83
CA VAL A 652 -26.66 -15.03 -14.92
C VAL A 652 -26.10 -15.49 -16.27
N SER A 653 -26.92 -15.41 -17.30
CA SER A 653 -26.58 -15.77 -18.68
C SER A 653 -26.70 -14.55 -19.61
N PRO A 654 -26.33 -14.66 -20.89
CA PRO A 654 -26.54 -13.60 -21.85
C PRO A 654 -27.99 -13.09 -21.98
N ASN A 655 -28.99 -13.81 -21.47
CA ASN A 655 -30.38 -13.38 -21.52
C ASN A 655 -30.69 -12.23 -20.54
N CYS A 656 -29.85 -11.97 -19.53
CA CYS A 656 -30.05 -10.85 -18.60
C CYS A 656 -29.93 -9.47 -19.27
N VAL A 657 -29.40 -9.38 -20.50
CA VAL A 657 -29.30 -8.13 -21.29
C VAL A 657 -30.62 -7.39 -21.37
N GLU A 658 -31.74 -8.10 -21.55
CA GLU A 658 -33.05 -7.48 -21.66
C GLU A 658 -33.42 -6.74 -20.36
N SER A 659 -33.17 -7.37 -19.21
CA SER A 659 -33.42 -6.79 -17.89
C SER A 659 -32.48 -5.61 -17.62
N LEU A 660 -31.18 -5.76 -17.87
CA LEU A 660 -30.18 -4.69 -17.67
C LEU A 660 -30.49 -3.45 -18.52
N SER A 661 -30.96 -3.64 -19.76
CA SER A 661 -31.30 -2.54 -20.66
C SER A 661 -32.48 -1.68 -20.19
N LYS A 662 -33.29 -2.17 -19.24
CA LYS A 662 -34.44 -1.46 -18.64
C LYS A 662 -34.06 -0.57 -17.44
N MET A 663 -32.78 -0.53 -17.07
CA MET A 663 -32.25 0.27 -15.95
C MET A 663 -31.62 1.58 -16.49
N PRO A 664 -32.33 2.73 -16.42
CA PRO A 664 -31.92 3.96 -17.11
C PRO A 664 -30.68 4.63 -16.50
N ALA A 665 -30.47 4.47 -15.19
CA ALA A 665 -29.32 5.05 -14.49
C ALA A 665 -28.07 4.16 -14.55
N LEU A 666 -28.18 2.90 -15.00
CA LEU A 666 -27.09 1.94 -14.94
C LEU A 666 -25.96 2.37 -15.86
N ARG A 667 -24.73 2.36 -15.33
CA ARG A 667 -23.50 2.72 -16.04
C ARG A 667 -22.46 1.62 -15.97
N LYS A 668 -22.51 0.79 -14.92
CA LYS A 668 -21.53 -0.24 -14.67
C LYS A 668 -22.21 -1.55 -14.30
N VAL A 669 -21.80 -2.64 -14.96
CA VAL A 669 -22.13 -4.01 -14.60
C VAL A 669 -20.84 -4.81 -14.50
N GLU A 670 -20.67 -5.55 -13.41
CA GLU A 670 -19.59 -6.53 -13.25
C GLU A 670 -20.12 -7.96 -13.37
N LEU A 671 -19.36 -8.83 -14.03
CA LEU A 671 -19.68 -10.23 -14.30
C LEU A 671 -18.44 -11.10 -14.10
N GLY A 672 -18.64 -12.37 -13.71
CA GLY A 672 -17.57 -13.33 -13.45
C GLY A 672 -17.08 -14.04 -14.72
N ASP A 673 -15.78 -14.31 -14.81
CA ASP A 673 -15.13 -14.89 -16.00
C ASP A 673 -15.48 -16.38 -16.20
N ILE A 674 -15.65 -17.13 -15.12
CA ILE A 674 -15.54 -18.61 -15.11
C ILE A 674 -16.76 -19.34 -15.70
N ASP A 675 -17.97 -18.76 -15.61
CA ASP A 675 -19.19 -19.40 -16.12
C ASP A 675 -19.49 -19.06 -17.59
N TRP A 676 -18.70 -18.17 -18.20
CA TRP A 676 -19.00 -17.60 -19.52
C TRP A 676 -17.90 -17.91 -20.54
N THR A 677 -18.27 -18.55 -21.65
CA THR A 677 -17.36 -18.71 -22.80
C THR A 677 -17.06 -17.36 -23.46
N ASP A 678 -15.89 -17.20 -24.09
CA ASP A 678 -15.54 -16.00 -24.86
C ASP A 678 -16.59 -15.60 -25.90
N SER A 679 -17.25 -16.60 -26.50
CA SER A 679 -18.34 -16.39 -27.44
C SER A 679 -19.55 -15.74 -26.77
N GLN A 680 -19.95 -16.24 -25.60
CA GLN A 680 -21.03 -15.66 -24.79
C GLN A 680 -20.69 -14.24 -24.34
N LYS A 681 -19.46 -13.99 -23.87
CA LYS A 681 -19.00 -12.65 -23.47
C LYS A 681 -19.13 -11.64 -24.61
N ARG A 682 -18.58 -11.95 -25.79
CA ARG A 682 -18.66 -11.09 -26.98
C ARG A 682 -20.10 -10.87 -27.46
N ALA A 683 -20.92 -11.92 -27.43
CA ALA A 683 -22.32 -11.83 -27.82
C ALA A 683 -23.11 -10.90 -26.89
N PHE A 684 -22.88 -11.03 -25.59
CA PHE A 684 -23.49 -10.19 -24.56
C PHE A 684 -23.06 -8.74 -24.64
N GLU A 685 -21.76 -8.46 -24.70
CA GLU A 685 -21.25 -7.10 -24.85
C GLU A 685 -21.82 -6.42 -26.10
N LYS A 686 -21.88 -7.17 -27.21
CA LYS A 686 -22.47 -6.68 -28.45
C LYS A 686 -23.97 -6.37 -28.28
N ALA A 687 -24.73 -7.27 -27.68
CA ALA A 687 -26.17 -7.10 -27.47
C ALA A 687 -26.47 -5.95 -26.50
N LEU A 688 -25.74 -5.85 -25.39
CA LEU A 688 -25.91 -4.80 -24.40
C LEU A 688 -25.49 -3.44 -24.96
N ARG A 689 -24.39 -3.36 -25.72
CA ARG A 689 -23.97 -2.12 -26.39
C ARG A 689 -25.00 -1.62 -27.41
N GLN A 690 -25.73 -2.52 -28.06
CA GLN A 690 -26.80 -2.14 -28.99
C GLN A 690 -28.04 -1.61 -28.27
N LYS A 691 -28.43 -2.21 -27.15
CA LYS A 691 -29.66 -1.83 -26.40
C LYS A 691 -29.44 -0.69 -25.41
N ALA A 692 -28.28 -0.66 -24.75
CA ALA A 692 -27.97 0.25 -23.66
C ALA A 692 -26.47 0.65 -23.70
N PRO A 693 -26.06 1.48 -24.67
CA PRO A 693 -24.65 1.83 -24.90
C PRO A 693 -23.98 2.59 -23.74
N ALA A 694 -24.77 3.12 -22.80
CA ALA A 694 -24.26 3.82 -21.61
C ALA A 694 -23.75 2.85 -20.52
N ILE A 695 -24.12 1.56 -20.59
CA ILE A 695 -23.70 0.54 -19.63
C ILE A 695 -22.35 -0.04 -20.07
N LYS A 696 -21.36 0.03 -19.18
CA LYS A 696 -20.05 -0.60 -19.34
C LYS A 696 -20.02 -1.93 -18.60
N VAL A 697 -19.52 -2.96 -19.28
CA VAL A 697 -19.34 -4.30 -18.74
C VAL A 697 -17.89 -4.45 -18.29
N PHE A 698 -17.70 -5.06 -17.12
CA PHE A 698 -16.40 -5.43 -16.57
C PHE A 698 -16.44 -6.91 -16.23
N TRP A 699 -15.39 -7.64 -16.60
CA TRP A 699 -15.23 -9.08 -16.32
C TRP A 699 -14.22 -9.25 -15.18
N THR A 700 -14.53 -10.10 -14.20
CA THR A 700 -13.69 -10.39 -13.02
C THR A 700 -13.36 -11.89 -12.90
N ASP A 701 -12.12 -12.25 -12.61
CA ASP A 701 -11.71 -13.66 -12.40
C ASP A 701 -12.03 -14.14 -10.95
N GLU A 702 -12.51 -15.40 -10.76
CA GLU A 702 -13.03 -15.92 -9.46
C GLU A 702 -12.02 -15.85 -8.30
N GLU A 703 -10.71 -15.73 -8.53
CA GLU A 703 -9.72 -15.69 -7.44
C GLU A 703 -9.53 -14.29 -6.82
N THR A 704 -10.30 -13.28 -7.23
CA THR A 704 -10.14 -11.90 -6.74
C THR A 704 -11.44 -11.23 -6.30
N SER A 705 -12.26 -11.90 -5.49
CA SER A 705 -13.40 -11.26 -4.84
C SER A 705 -13.05 -10.71 -3.45
N ASP A 706 -12.30 -9.62 -3.42
CA ASP A 706 -12.33 -8.67 -2.29
C ASP A 706 -12.53 -7.27 -2.91
N LEU A 707 -13.77 -7.02 -3.34
CA LEU A 707 -14.15 -5.87 -4.18
C LEU A 707 -15.00 -4.88 -3.39
N VAL A 708 -14.34 -3.92 -2.72
CA VAL A 708 -14.94 -2.61 -2.35
C VAL A 708 -14.70 -1.57 -3.48
N LYS A 709 -14.27 -2.03 -4.66
CA LYS A 709 -13.81 -1.16 -5.74
C LYS A 709 -14.94 -0.68 -6.64
N ASN A 710 -15.21 0.63 -6.56
CA ASN A 710 -15.70 1.52 -7.64
C ASN A 710 -17.12 2.08 -7.44
N LEU A 711 -17.33 2.98 -6.49
CA LEU A 711 -18.53 3.83 -6.51
C LEU A 711 -18.36 5.15 -7.27
N PRO A 712 -19.18 5.40 -8.32
CA PRO A 712 -19.52 6.73 -8.75
C PRO A 712 -20.53 7.34 -7.77
N ASP A 713 -20.30 8.59 -7.39
CA ASP A 713 -21.21 9.49 -6.68
C ASP A 713 -21.49 9.25 -5.19
N PHE A 714 -20.45 9.33 -4.36
CA PHE A 714 -20.58 9.99 -3.06
C PHE A 714 -19.95 11.38 -3.11
N LYS A 715 -20.78 12.42 -2.98
CA LYS A 715 -20.36 13.80 -2.72
C LYS A 715 -20.48 14.03 -1.22
N TRP A 716 -19.36 14.19 -0.53
CA TRP A 716 -19.32 14.81 0.79
C TRP A 716 -19.54 16.31 0.63
N ASP A 717 -20.76 16.72 0.28
CA ASP A 717 -21.09 18.14 0.26
C ASP A 717 -21.31 18.60 1.71
N ALA A 718 -20.60 19.66 2.11
CA ALA A 718 -20.71 20.25 3.45
C ALA A 718 -22.15 20.72 3.78
N GLY A 719 -23.04 20.77 2.78
CA GLY A 719 -24.46 21.10 2.93
C GLY A 719 -25.34 20.03 3.59
N ASN A 720 -25.01 18.74 3.48
CA ASN A 720 -25.83 17.65 4.08
C ASN A 720 -25.43 17.31 5.53
N LEU A 721 -24.47 18.05 6.09
CA LEU A 721 -24.02 17.96 7.48
C LEU A 721 -24.41 19.22 8.29
N ARG A 722 -25.39 20.00 7.80
CA ARG A 722 -26.11 21.01 8.58
C ARG A 722 -27.46 20.51 9.02
#